data_AF-A0A661EYT7-F1
#
_entry.id   AF-A0A661EYT7-F1
#
_cell.length_a   1.000
_cell.length_b   1.000
_cell.length_c   1.000
_cell.angle_alpha   90.00
_cell.angle_beta   90.00
_cell.angle_gamma   90.00
#
_symmetry.space_group_name_H-M   'P 1'
#
loop_
_entity.id
_entity.type
_entity.pdbx_description
1 polymer ?
#
loop_
_entity_poly.entity_id
_entity_poly.type
_entity_poly.pdbx_seq_one_letter_code
_entity_poly.pdbx_strand_id
1 'polypeptide(L)'
;MTTQPCNPHPIDSDGTSWRQRALAAQAPEANPVDGRDLADLINYAQRYAGVLQYWVADELTDPATVKPEGDWRSFVGKDVSALVARISNEDVPALRSRFETLRAQVEQAPAARVADSFNALYGELVGLAVRLDGWFKVAPDDLLLSRELESWIGTTLGEALRTIVAQLRRARAIEPAIDEAGIQSLEPLWQLEAVLPDVSLFLQGNLNHTQDQQLALEQLAQAHGQFLQVLQQLLDRTPEFLTETLEKHPRHQPHMALLLAFLQLFGGAQQHLNRLTAEHLNFYYRKVLGLVPSVPVADSAHLVLEPAKNLVGDPKIAKGTEFKAGKDDSGTELIYVSDDELVINAAQVDVNEGLKSVFVALEQGEVASIYAATDADSADGEGAEITDADGRWATFGSAQLPFAELGFAVASPMLELAEGERTILLRFDLDDPFEIPDGSSVDDVRKELRHNVIVQGTGADGWIDIEIHEVEFVDDWGPCLKFRLFLEADEAALQPYDETVHSAGFSADYPLLRFLLDNEGLPAVDLSGEVAIAELPEPACEANVAAANDANIKKLSARSAGALLFSRGVRVQTFDDHQPYFTRNTLVRHGGKLFRAVADIESAGFRPGHFEKLWTAQRTVYPYRYLQYLEVRGLRIDVTVRGVRDLVVENDQGVVDPAKPFMPFGASPKVGSSLLLGSREVFSKQLGEVRLDIGWAALPTEGFAGYYQEYTLSPDNNQFFKATAAFLNSGDWVTAGAAQHLFDDAGGTDNPPAAERCLRWSGDDAAPLVRAADPMNEFKRYAVGMRQGFMRFTLTDHDFGQAEYPQALATAVRDKGAIPNLPHVPQIAQIKLSYKAHQIVDYRGKGADAFTTRTAQLFQVWPFGQREIWPIAAVDTPGIIPVERRLLPHFEVTGAGGVSQSAEGSLFIGLKGLDLSASSKNLTLLMQVAEGSADPELPVQPVVWSYLLADVWHDFSSDEILADGTNGLLRSGIIKLVLPREMTHDNQILPANMHWLRASVVRNTGAVCELIALH
;
A
#
# COMPACT_ATOMS: atom_id res chain seq x y z
N MET A 1 -33.37 38.73 33.39
CA MET A 1 -33.92 37.36 33.46
C MET A 1 -33.34 36.59 32.29
N THR A 2 -32.53 35.59 32.63
CA THR A 2 -31.97 34.50 31.82
C THR A 2 -32.31 34.52 30.33
N THR A 3 -31.33 34.93 29.52
CA THR A 3 -31.15 34.38 28.18
C THR A 3 -30.88 32.89 28.34
N GLN A 4 -31.95 32.09 28.43
CA GLN A 4 -31.83 30.66 28.14
C GLN A 4 -31.25 30.55 26.73
N PRO A 5 -30.15 29.82 26.51
CA PRO A 5 -29.73 29.50 25.17
C PRO A 5 -30.87 28.70 24.54
N CYS A 6 -31.40 29.18 23.41
CA CYS A 6 -32.28 28.40 22.56
C CYS A 6 -31.44 27.31 21.87
N ASN A 7 -31.02 26.29 22.63
CA ASN A 7 -30.85 24.88 22.27
C ASN A 7 -30.13 24.14 23.41
N PRO A 8 -30.68 23.05 23.95
CA PRO A 8 -29.94 22.11 24.79
C PRO A 8 -29.15 21.06 23.98
N HIS A 9 -29.28 21.04 22.66
CA HIS A 9 -28.52 20.13 21.80
C HIS A 9 -27.29 20.86 21.23
N PRO A 10 -26.07 20.58 21.74
CA PRO A 10 -24.86 20.96 21.04
C PRO A 10 -24.67 19.94 19.92
N ILE A 11 -25.22 20.23 18.74
CA ILE A 11 -24.54 19.77 17.53
C ILE A 11 -23.39 20.75 17.37
N ASP A 12 -22.19 20.35 17.76
CA ASP A 12 -20.97 21.06 17.39
C ASP A 12 -20.79 20.93 15.88
N SER A 13 -21.39 21.85 15.12
CA SER A 13 -21.08 22.01 13.71
C SER A 13 -19.67 22.58 13.56
N ASP A 14 -18.90 21.97 12.66
CA ASP A 14 -17.54 22.18 12.12
C ASP A 14 -16.96 23.60 11.92
N GLY A 15 -17.54 24.67 12.50
CA GLY A 15 -17.02 26.03 12.37
C GLY A 15 -17.55 26.83 11.19
N THR A 16 -18.49 26.31 10.40
CA THR A 16 -19.18 27.07 9.35
C THR A 16 -20.32 27.95 9.88
N SER A 17 -20.81 27.69 11.10
CA SER A 17 -21.96 28.40 11.66
C SER A 17 -21.64 29.88 11.93
N TRP A 18 -22.57 30.76 11.55
CA TRP A 18 -22.47 32.20 11.83
C TRP A 18 -22.29 32.49 13.33
N ARG A 19 -22.86 31.65 14.21
CA ARG A 19 -22.86 31.85 15.66
C ARG A 19 -21.46 31.68 16.26
N GLN A 20 -20.65 30.76 15.75
CA GLN A 20 -19.26 30.57 16.19
C GLN A 20 -18.30 31.63 15.61
N ARG A 21 -18.70 32.34 14.55
CA ARG A 21 -17.93 33.46 13.94
C ARG A 21 -18.29 34.84 14.49
N ALA A 22 -19.23 34.93 15.43
CA ALA A 22 -19.62 36.20 16.02
C ALA A 22 -18.46 36.74 16.87
N LEU A 23 -17.93 37.91 16.50
CA LEU A 23 -16.89 38.57 17.28
C LEU A 23 -17.42 38.87 18.69
N ALA A 24 -16.65 38.51 19.72
CA ALA A 24 -17.00 38.80 21.11
C ALA A 24 -17.31 40.29 21.32
N ALA A 25 -16.62 41.19 20.59
CA ALA A 25 -16.87 42.63 20.60
C ALA A 25 -18.28 43.07 20.14
N GLN A 26 -19.03 42.21 19.44
CA GLN A 26 -20.41 42.46 19.02
C GLN A 26 -21.44 42.02 20.07
N ALA A 27 -21.01 41.32 21.12
CA ALA A 27 -21.89 40.97 22.23
C ALA A 27 -22.24 42.24 23.03
N PRO A 28 -23.52 42.46 23.41
CA PRO A 28 -23.92 43.64 24.17
C PRO A 28 -23.20 43.81 25.51
N GLU A 29 -22.70 42.71 26.08
CA GLU A 29 -22.00 42.65 27.36
C GLU A 29 -20.50 42.99 27.23
N ALA A 30 -19.94 43.04 26.01
CA ALA A 30 -18.52 43.23 25.78
C ALA A 30 -18.03 44.67 26.01
N ASN A 31 -18.93 45.66 26.02
CA ASN A 31 -18.60 47.06 26.26
C ASN A 31 -19.57 47.66 27.30
N PRO A 32 -19.34 47.43 28.59
CA PRO A 32 -20.10 48.08 29.65
C PRO A 32 -19.89 49.60 29.61
N VAL A 33 -20.93 50.36 29.95
CA VAL A 33 -20.88 51.83 30.05
C VAL A 33 -19.92 52.26 31.15
N ASP A 34 -19.88 51.49 32.25
CA ASP A 34 -18.89 51.61 33.31
C ASP A 34 -18.41 50.20 33.69
N GLY A 35 -17.23 49.82 33.18
CA GLY A 35 -16.62 48.50 33.39
C GLY A 35 -15.67 48.40 34.58
N ARG A 36 -15.56 49.44 35.41
CA ARG A 36 -14.63 49.46 36.55
C ARG A 36 -15.10 48.49 37.62
N ASP A 37 -14.22 47.62 38.07
CA ASP A 37 -14.53 46.76 39.22
C ASP A 37 -14.37 47.50 40.56
N LEU A 38 -14.60 46.81 41.67
CA LEU A 38 -14.46 47.41 43.00
C LEU A 38 -13.02 47.85 43.29
N ALA A 39 -12.02 47.11 42.81
CA ALA A 39 -10.61 47.46 42.99
C ALA A 39 -10.26 48.72 42.19
N ASP A 40 -10.75 48.84 40.96
CA ASP A 40 -10.63 50.03 40.12
C ASP A 40 -11.24 51.26 40.77
N LEU A 41 -12.41 51.12 41.41
CA LEU A 41 -13.07 52.22 42.11
C LEU A 41 -12.30 52.64 43.37
N ILE A 42 -11.73 51.69 44.11
CA ILE A 42 -10.86 51.98 45.26
C ILE A 42 -9.57 52.68 44.80
N ASN A 43 -8.95 52.19 43.71
CA ASN A 43 -7.78 52.81 43.10
C ASN A 43 -8.07 54.21 42.57
N TYR A 44 -9.22 54.40 41.94
CA TYR A 44 -9.69 55.71 41.50
C TYR A 44 -9.82 56.66 42.68
N ALA A 45 -10.44 56.21 43.79
CA ALA A 45 -10.54 57.01 45.02
C ALA A 45 -9.16 57.37 45.60
N GLN A 46 -8.20 56.44 45.61
CA GLN A 46 -6.83 56.71 46.05
C GLN A 46 -6.11 57.74 45.17
N ARG A 47 -6.19 57.58 43.84
CA ARG A 47 -5.59 58.52 42.88
C ARG A 47 -6.23 59.90 43.00
N TYR A 48 -7.55 59.94 43.15
CA TYR A 48 -8.30 61.17 43.36
C TYR A 48 -7.92 61.85 44.69
N ALA A 49 -7.72 61.09 45.77
CA ALA A 49 -7.26 61.64 47.04
C ALA A 49 -5.89 62.34 46.92
N GLY A 50 -5.02 61.90 46.01
CA GLY A 50 -3.73 62.53 45.75
C GLY A 50 -3.76 63.86 44.98
N VAL A 51 -4.88 64.18 44.32
CA VAL A 51 -5.07 65.51 43.71
C VAL A 51 -5.75 66.49 44.67
N LEU A 52 -6.29 66.01 45.79
CA LEU A 52 -6.86 66.82 46.84
C LEU A 52 -5.75 67.23 47.82
N GLN A 53 -5.39 68.50 47.83
CA GLN A 53 -4.44 69.07 48.80
C GLN A 53 -5.19 69.53 50.06
N TYR A 54 -4.52 69.52 51.22
CA TYR A 54 -5.03 70.15 52.44
C TYR A 54 -4.04 71.15 53.05
N TRP A 55 -4.59 72.06 53.86
CA TRP A 55 -3.89 73.18 54.48
C TRP A 55 -4.23 73.28 55.96
N VAL A 56 -3.25 73.53 56.82
CA VAL A 56 -3.47 73.80 58.26
C VAL A 56 -3.64 75.30 58.50
N ALA A 57 -4.57 75.64 59.39
CA ALA A 57 -5.07 77.01 59.56
C ALA A 57 -4.08 78.00 60.21
N ASP A 58 -2.99 77.53 60.82
CA ASP A 58 -2.05 78.38 61.59
C ASP A 58 -1.06 79.19 60.73
N GLU A 59 -1.04 79.00 59.40
CA GLU A 59 -0.19 79.78 58.47
C GLU A 59 -1.01 80.69 57.51
N LEU A 60 -2.26 81.02 57.85
CA LEU A 60 -3.17 81.79 56.97
C LEU A 60 -3.02 83.33 57.02
N THR A 61 -1.90 83.88 57.46
CA THR A 61 -1.73 85.35 57.54
C THR A 61 -1.19 86.00 56.25
N ASP A 62 -0.64 85.24 55.29
CA ASP A 62 -0.21 85.75 53.97
C ASP A 62 -0.48 84.73 52.84
N PRO A 63 -1.44 84.99 51.93
CA PRO A 63 -1.79 84.09 50.82
C PRO A 63 -0.65 83.76 49.85
N ALA A 64 0.44 84.56 49.83
CA ALA A 64 1.57 84.34 48.92
C ALA A 64 2.62 83.35 49.47
N THR A 65 2.53 82.94 50.74
CA THR A 65 3.50 82.04 51.40
C THR A 65 2.91 80.69 51.83
N VAL A 66 1.60 80.49 51.71
CA VAL A 66 0.93 79.23 52.06
C VAL A 66 1.32 78.11 51.10
N LYS A 67 2.06 77.11 51.58
CA LYS A 67 2.31 75.85 50.86
C LYS A 67 1.34 74.78 51.35
N PRO A 68 0.86 73.88 50.47
CA PRO A 68 0.09 72.72 50.91
C PRO A 68 0.96 71.87 51.85
N GLU A 69 0.38 71.41 52.96
CA GLU A 69 1.08 70.56 53.93
C GLU A 69 1.13 69.11 53.47
N GLY A 70 0.14 68.70 52.65
CA GLY A 70 0.09 67.36 52.07
C GLY A 70 -1.18 67.13 51.27
N ASP A 71 -1.40 65.86 50.93
CA ASP A 71 -2.57 65.38 50.20
C ASP A 71 -3.32 64.27 50.95
N TRP A 72 -4.51 63.95 50.48
CA TRP A 72 -5.37 62.97 51.14
C TRP A 72 -4.99 61.50 50.83
N ARG A 73 -3.85 61.19 50.20
CA ARG A 73 -3.49 59.76 49.91
C ARG A 73 -3.41 58.93 51.18
N SER A 74 -2.93 59.51 52.27
CA SER A 74 -2.81 58.82 53.56
C SER A 74 -4.15 58.46 54.19
N PHE A 75 -5.25 59.11 53.77
CA PHE A 75 -6.61 58.86 54.23
C PHE A 75 -7.14 57.51 53.74
N VAL A 76 -6.83 57.16 52.49
CA VAL A 76 -7.25 55.90 51.85
C VAL A 76 -6.17 54.83 51.92
N GLY A 77 -4.90 55.21 51.73
CA GLY A 77 -3.78 54.30 51.50
C GLY A 77 -3.28 53.51 52.73
N LYS A 78 -3.86 53.71 53.92
CA LYS A 78 -3.52 52.96 55.15
C LYS A 78 -4.38 51.71 55.35
N ASP A 79 -5.48 51.57 54.61
CA ASP A 79 -6.35 50.40 54.72
C ASP A 79 -5.83 49.22 53.88
N VAL A 80 -6.04 48.00 54.36
CA VAL A 80 -5.60 46.80 53.64
C VAL A 80 -6.34 46.61 52.30
N SER A 81 -7.61 47.03 52.19
CA SER A 81 -8.36 46.95 50.91
C SER A 81 -7.76 47.88 49.86
N ALA A 82 -7.18 49.01 50.32
CA ALA A 82 -6.46 49.93 49.47
C ALA A 82 -5.10 49.37 48.99
N LEU A 83 -4.41 48.61 49.84
CA LEU A 83 -3.22 47.85 49.45
C LEU A 83 -3.56 46.81 48.38
N VAL A 84 -4.59 45.99 48.62
CA VAL A 84 -5.04 44.94 47.67
C VAL A 84 -5.47 45.54 46.34
N ALA A 85 -6.24 46.64 46.35
CA ALA A 85 -6.60 47.35 45.13
C ALA A 85 -5.36 47.87 44.39
N ARG A 86 -4.35 48.38 45.08
CA ARG A 86 -3.12 48.85 44.41
C ARG A 86 -2.37 47.70 43.73
N ILE A 87 -2.34 46.52 44.35
CA ILE A 87 -1.75 45.32 43.75
C ILE A 87 -2.48 44.98 42.45
N SER A 88 -3.82 45.07 42.40
CA SER A 88 -4.64 44.74 41.22
C SER A 88 -4.31 45.53 39.95
N ASN A 89 -3.56 46.63 40.07
CA ASN A 89 -3.27 47.58 38.99
C ASN A 89 -1.80 47.55 38.56
N GLU A 90 -1.07 46.49 38.93
CA GLU A 90 0.29 46.26 38.50
C GLU A 90 0.35 45.82 37.03
N ASP A 91 1.16 46.52 36.25
CA ASP A 91 1.33 46.28 34.81
C ASP A 91 2.53 45.34 34.56
N VAL A 92 2.26 44.05 34.67
CA VAL A 92 3.24 42.97 34.43
C VAL A 92 3.84 43.05 33.02
N PRO A 93 3.06 43.27 31.93
CA PRO A 93 3.62 43.50 30.60
C PRO A 93 4.60 44.68 30.52
N ALA A 94 4.28 45.82 31.15
CA ALA A 94 5.19 46.96 31.17
C ALA A 94 6.48 46.68 31.95
N LEU A 95 6.41 45.93 33.07
CA LEU A 95 7.60 45.49 33.81
C LEU A 95 8.49 44.56 32.97
N ARG A 96 7.87 43.61 32.24
CA ARG A 96 8.58 42.74 31.29
C ARG A 96 9.30 43.55 30.20
N SER A 97 8.59 44.46 29.56
CA SER A 97 9.15 45.31 28.50
C SER A 97 10.29 46.21 29.01
N ARG A 98 10.17 46.75 30.23
CA ARG A 98 11.25 47.52 30.87
C ARG A 98 12.51 46.67 31.09
N PHE A 99 12.36 45.46 31.62
CA PHE A 99 13.48 44.55 31.85
C PHE A 99 14.18 44.14 30.54
N GLU A 100 13.42 43.78 29.51
CA GLU A 100 13.97 43.44 28.19
C GLU A 100 14.73 44.62 27.56
N THR A 101 14.22 45.84 27.74
CA THR A 101 14.90 47.06 27.31
C THR A 101 16.23 47.26 28.03
N LEU A 102 16.27 47.09 29.36
CA LEU A 102 17.49 47.20 30.16
C LEU A 102 18.50 46.09 29.82
N ARG A 103 18.03 44.86 29.57
CA ARG A 103 18.88 43.74 29.15
C ARG A 103 19.56 44.04 27.82
N ALA A 104 18.81 44.54 26.84
CA ALA A 104 19.37 44.92 25.55
C ALA A 104 20.42 46.04 25.68
N GLN A 105 20.24 46.97 26.63
CA GLN A 105 21.24 48.01 26.92
C GLN A 105 22.55 47.43 27.46
N VAL A 106 22.51 46.35 28.26
CA VAL A 106 23.73 45.67 28.73
C VAL A 106 24.45 44.98 27.57
N GLU A 107 23.72 44.28 26.71
CA GLU A 107 24.28 43.55 25.54
C GLU A 107 24.91 44.51 24.51
N GLN A 108 24.40 45.74 24.40
CA GLN A 108 24.86 46.76 23.45
C GLN A 108 25.81 47.81 24.06
N ALA A 109 26.06 47.76 25.37
CA ALA A 109 26.87 48.76 26.04
C ALA A 109 28.35 48.66 25.65
N PRO A 110 29.02 49.81 25.38
CA PRO A 110 30.48 49.81 25.26
C PRO A 110 31.11 49.45 26.60
N ALA A 111 32.29 48.81 26.59
CA ALA A 111 32.95 48.26 27.78
C ALA A 111 33.05 49.22 29.00
N ALA A 112 33.13 50.53 28.76
CA ALA A 112 33.18 51.56 29.81
C ALA A 112 31.84 51.82 30.53
N ARG A 113 30.70 51.34 29.99
CA ARG A 113 29.34 51.53 30.54
C ARG A 113 28.60 50.23 30.85
N VAL A 114 29.25 49.07 30.67
CA VAL A 114 28.65 47.76 30.97
C VAL A 114 28.28 47.67 32.45
N ALA A 115 29.14 48.15 33.36
CA ALA A 115 28.85 48.18 34.79
C ALA A 115 27.62 49.03 35.14
N ASP A 116 27.50 50.24 34.58
CA ASP A 116 26.34 51.13 34.80
C ASP A 116 25.04 50.50 34.28
N SER A 117 25.09 49.89 33.10
CA SER A 117 23.92 49.26 32.47
C SER A 117 23.51 48.00 33.24
N PHE A 118 24.48 47.25 33.75
CA PHE A 118 24.26 46.08 34.58
C PHE A 118 23.63 46.47 35.92
N ASN A 119 24.15 47.52 36.59
CA ASN A 119 23.54 48.08 37.81
C ASN A 119 22.07 48.48 37.59
N ALA A 120 21.73 49.09 36.45
CA ALA A 120 20.36 49.44 36.12
C ALA A 120 19.45 48.21 35.96
N LEU A 121 19.95 47.14 35.32
CA LEU A 121 19.23 45.88 35.15
C LEU A 121 18.98 45.16 36.49
N TYR A 122 19.98 45.09 37.37
CA TYR A 122 19.80 44.57 38.74
C TYR A 122 18.83 45.41 39.55
N GLY A 123 18.91 46.74 39.40
CA GLY A 123 18.03 47.69 40.08
C GLY A 123 16.56 47.42 39.82
N GLU A 124 16.18 46.99 38.60
CA GLU A 124 14.79 46.63 38.29
C GLU A 124 14.32 45.41 39.09
N LEU A 125 15.14 44.34 39.16
CA LEU A 125 14.81 43.14 39.92
C LEU A 125 14.78 43.40 41.44
N VAL A 126 15.76 44.13 41.96
CA VAL A 126 15.78 44.54 43.38
C VAL A 126 14.59 45.45 43.69
N GLY A 127 14.19 46.32 42.75
CA GLY A 127 12.99 47.14 42.85
C GLY A 127 11.71 46.33 43.00
N LEU A 128 11.59 45.19 42.30
CA LEU A 128 10.48 44.25 42.49
C LEU A 128 10.50 43.60 43.88
N ALA A 129 11.69 43.18 44.35
CA ALA A 129 11.84 42.62 45.70
C ALA A 129 11.45 43.63 46.79
N VAL A 130 11.94 44.88 46.70
CA VAL A 130 11.60 45.97 47.63
C VAL A 130 10.10 46.27 47.60
N ARG A 131 9.46 46.18 46.43
CA ARG A 131 8.01 46.39 46.31
C ARG A 131 7.22 45.31 47.04
N LEU A 132 7.54 44.04 46.80
CA LEU A 132 6.88 42.90 47.45
C LEU A 132 7.12 42.89 48.97
N ASP A 133 8.34 43.19 49.39
CA ASP A 133 8.70 43.37 50.80
C ASP A 133 7.93 44.52 51.46
N GLY A 134 7.76 45.64 50.73
CA GLY A 134 6.95 46.76 51.16
C GLY A 134 5.47 46.43 51.31
N TRP A 135 4.92 45.53 50.50
CA TRP A 135 3.55 45.02 50.68
C TRP A 135 3.46 44.09 51.88
N PHE A 136 4.42 43.20 52.05
CA PHE A 136 4.50 42.30 53.20
C PHE A 136 4.53 43.06 54.53
N LYS A 137 5.34 44.13 54.62
CA LYS A 137 5.45 45.00 55.81
C LYS A 137 4.14 45.67 56.25
N VAL A 138 3.22 45.91 55.32
CA VAL A 138 1.96 46.64 55.56
C VAL A 138 0.76 45.69 55.62
N ALA A 139 0.90 44.46 55.13
CA ALA A 139 -0.15 43.45 55.16
C ALA A 139 -0.36 42.90 56.58
N PRO A 140 -1.60 42.90 57.12
CA PRO A 140 -1.90 42.27 58.40
C PRO A 140 -1.64 40.75 58.41
N ASP A 141 -0.96 40.24 59.45
CA ASP A 141 -0.58 38.82 59.60
C ASP A 141 -1.75 37.83 59.60
N ASP A 142 -2.97 38.31 59.86
CA ASP A 142 -4.19 37.50 59.93
C ASP A 142 -4.84 37.21 58.57
N LEU A 143 -4.37 37.84 57.48
CA LEU A 143 -4.96 37.74 56.14
C LEU A 143 -4.16 36.84 55.18
N LEU A 144 -4.85 36.30 54.17
CA LEU A 144 -4.26 35.42 53.15
C LEU A 144 -3.10 36.09 52.39
N LEU A 145 -3.23 37.38 52.06
CA LEU A 145 -2.19 38.12 51.35
C LEU A 145 -0.85 38.09 52.10
N SER A 146 -0.85 38.25 53.42
CA SER A 146 0.39 38.23 54.22
C SER A 146 1.03 36.84 54.22
N ARG A 147 0.24 35.77 54.36
CA ARG A 147 0.73 34.38 54.33
C ARG A 147 1.29 33.96 52.96
N GLU A 148 0.63 34.39 51.89
CA GLU A 148 1.11 34.15 50.52
C GLU A 148 2.44 34.88 50.31
N LEU A 149 2.52 36.17 50.63
CA LEU A 149 3.76 36.94 50.52
C LEU A 149 4.87 36.32 51.38
N GLU A 150 4.60 35.91 52.61
CA GLU A 150 5.55 35.23 53.49
C GLU A 150 6.09 33.94 52.83
N SER A 151 5.18 33.11 52.30
CA SER A 151 5.53 31.87 51.60
C SER A 151 6.39 32.14 50.37
N TRP A 152 5.96 33.03 49.47
CA TRP A 152 6.65 33.34 48.22
C TRP A 152 8.01 34.01 48.46
N ILE A 153 8.10 34.94 49.40
CA ILE A 153 9.35 35.61 49.80
C ILE A 153 10.31 34.61 50.45
N GLY A 154 9.82 33.73 51.35
CA GLY A 154 10.65 32.76 52.05
C GLY A 154 11.17 31.62 51.17
N THR A 155 10.43 31.26 50.11
CA THR A 155 10.73 30.13 49.22
C THR A 155 11.25 30.60 47.85
N THR A 156 10.38 30.60 46.83
CA THR A 156 10.70 30.80 45.42
C THR A 156 11.42 32.11 45.13
N LEU A 157 10.91 33.24 45.64
CA LEU A 157 11.51 34.56 45.39
C LEU A 157 12.79 34.77 46.19
N GLY A 158 12.83 34.23 47.42
CA GLY A 158 14.02 34.26 48.25
C GLY A 158 15.18 33.50 47.62
N GLU A 159 14.93 32.29 47.08
CA GLU A 159 15.95 31.50 46.40
C GLU A 159 16.46 32.17 45.12
N ALA A 160 15.54 32.69 44.31
CA ALA A 160 15.86 33.46 43.11
C ALA A 160 16.76 34.66 43.45
N LEU A 161 16.36 35.48 44.44
CA LEU A 161 17.12 36.67 44.82
C LEU A 161 18.46 36.31 45.45
N ARG A 162 18.55 35.25 46.28
CA ARG A 162 19.84 34.79 46.85
C ARG A 162 20.84 34.39 45.76
N THR A 163 20.38 33.70 44.71
CA THR A 163 21.22 33.33 43.56
C THR A 163 21.76 34.59 42.86
N ILE A 164 20.89 35.56 42.61
CA ILE A 164 21.27 36.83 41.98
C ILE A 164 22.18 37.68 42.88
N VAL A 165 21.99 37.67 44.19
CA VAL A 165 22.87 38.35 45.15
C VAL A 165 24.26 37.68 45.20
N ALA A 166 24.34 36.35 45.12
CA ALA A 166 25.62 35.64 45.01
C ALA A 166 26.39 36.04 43.74
N GLN A 167 25.68 36.16 42.62
CA GLN A 167 26.21 36.65 41.36
C GLN A 167 26.65 38.13 41.45
N LEU A 168 25.84 39.00 42.05
CA LEU A 168 26.14 40.43 42.23
C LEU A 168 27.40 40.63 43.08
N ARG A 169 27.53 39.89 44.18
CA ARG A 169 28.72 39.92 45.06
C ARG A 169 29.97 39.41 44.35
N ARG A 170 29.83 38.41 43.47
CA ARG A 170 30.92 37.95 42.61
C ARG A 170 31.32 39.01 41.58
N ALA A 171 30.35 39.61 40.89
CA ALA A 171 30.59 40.66 39.91
C ALA A 171 31.28 41.87 40.54
N ARG A 172 30.85 42.29 41.74
CA ARG A 172 31.45 43.38 42.52
C ARG A 172 32.88 43.10 42.99
N ALA A 173 33.22 41.84 43.27
CA ALA A 173 34.59 41.45 43.61
C ALA A 173 35.57 41.60 42.43
N ILE A 174 35.04 41.58 41.19
CA ILE A 174 35.79 41.69 39.95
C ILE A 174 35.79 43.14 39.44
N GLU A 175 34.65 43.82 39.50
CA GLU A 175 34.42 45.19 39.06
C GLU A 175 33.84 46.02 40.23
N PRO A 176 34.65 46.83 40.93
CA PRO A 176 34.21 47.58 42.10
C PRO A 176 33.11 48.62 41.82
N ALA A 177 32.86 48.98 40.55
CA ALA A 177 31.79 49.89 40.14
C ALA A 177 30.37 49.29 40.26
N ILE A 178 30.25 47.99 40.54
CA ILE A 178 28.97 47.31 40.78
C ILE A 178 28.43 47.65 42.17
N ASP A 179 27.17 48.10 42.24
CA ASP A 179 26.50 48.55 43.46
C ASP A 179 25.59 47.46 44.06
N GLU A 180 25.52 47.41 45.39
CA GLU A 180 24.65 46.49 46.17
C GLU A 180 23.53 47.25 46.91
N ALA A 181 23.21 48.47 46.46
CA ALA A 181 22.14 49.28 47.03
C ALA A 181 20.75 48.61 46.96
N GLY A 182 19.90 48.90 47.94
CA GLY A 182 18.50 48.42 48.00
C GLY A 182 18.32 47.05 48.68
N ILE A 183 19.32 46.16 48.63
CA ILE A 183 19.25 44.85 49.29
C ILE A 183 19.20 44.96 50.82
N GLN A 184 19.83 46.00 51.38
CA GLN A 184 19.94 46.22 52.83
C GLN A 184 18.62 46.63 53.50
N SER A 185 17.61 47.05 52.72
CA SER A 185 16.29 47.47 53.26
C SER A 185 15.25 46.35 53.32
N LEU A 186 15.59 45.15 52.81
CA LEU A 186 14.72 43.98 52.78
C LEU A 186 14.66 43.30 54.16
N GLU A 187 13.53 42.68 54.50
CA GLU A 187 13.37 41.97 55.78
C GLU A 187 14.35 40.78 55.93
N PRO A 188 14.70 40.37 57.16
CA PRO A 188 15.52 39.17 57.39
C PRO A 188 14.98 37.89 56.75
N LEU A 189 13.67 37.84 56.44
CA LEU A 189 12.99 36.73 55.76
C LEU A 189 13.67 36.35 54.43
N TRP A 190 14.29 37.31 53.73
CA TRP A 190 14.97 37.07 52.46
C TRP A 190 16.31 36.32 52.60
N GLN A 191 16.90 36.30 53.81
CA GLN A 191 18.15 35.59 54.14
C GLN A 191 19.38 36.02 53.30
N LEU A 192 19.53 37.32 53.04
CA LEU A 192 20.56 37.85 52.11
C LEU A 192 21.92 38.13 52.78
N GLU A 193 21.98 38.23 54.10
CA GLU A 193 23.25 38.54 54.81
C GLU A 193 24.28 37.41 54.66
N ALA A 194 23.86 36.14 54.71
CA ALA A 194 24.75 34.98 54.69
C ALA A 194 25.18 34.49 53.30
N VAL A 195 24.72 35.15 52.22
CA VAL A 195 24.98 34.70 50.84
C VAL A 195 26.44 34.94 50.43
N LEU A 196 27.16 33.87 50.07
CA LEU A 196 28.54 33.98 49.59
C LEU A 196 28.58 34.29 48.09
N PRO A 197 29.64 34.94 47.58
CA PRO A 197 29.80 35.18 46.14
C PRO A 197 29.93 33.86 45.38
N ASP A 198 29.19 33.69 44.28
CA ASP A 198 29.24 32.48 43.46
C ASP A 198 30.52 32.45 42.62
N VAL A 199 31.48 31.63 43.01
CA VAL A 199 32.78 31.50 42.33
C VAL A 199 32.72 30.75 41.00
N SER A 200 31.59 30.11 40.68
CA SER A 200 31.39 29.42 39.40
C SER A 200 31.10 30.38 38.23
N LEU A 201 30.78 31.64 38.54
CA LEU A 201 30.47 32.68 37.56
C LEU A 201 31.66 33.62 37.36
N PHE A 202 31.74 34.19 36.15
CA PHE A 202 32.82 35.09 35.73
C PHE A 202 34.20 34.42 35.75
N LEU A 203 34.32 33.24 35.11
CA LEU A 203 35.54 32.44 35.10
C LEU A 203 36.67 33.09 34.31
N GLN A 204 36.34 33.95 33.33
CA GLN A 204 37.31 34.73 32.53
C GLN A 204 37.59 36.11 33.13
N GLY A 205 36.97 36.43 34.27
CA GLY A 205 37.40 37.51 35.15
C GLY A 205 37.02 38.93 34.74
N ASN A 206 36.05 39.15 33.83
CA ASN A 206 35.41 40.45 33.67
C ASN A 206 33.98 40.38 33.07
N LEU A 207 33.17 41.41 33.33
CA LEU A 207 31.79 41.56 32.82
C LEU A 207 31.70 41.85 31.31
N ASN A 208 32.83 42.14 30.66
CA ASN A 208 32.90 42.42 29.22
C ASN A 208 33.11 41.14 28.39
N HIS A 209 33.40 40.01 29.03
CA HIS A 209 33.59 38.74 28.36
C HIS A 209 32.24 38.16 27.95
N THR A 210 32.04 37.92 26.65
CA THR A 210 30.74 37.57 26.06
C THR A 210 30.07 36.36 26.72
N GLN A 211 30.81 35.28 27.02
CA GLN A 211 30.23 34.09 27.65
C GLN A 211 29.83 34.33 29.11
N ASP A 212 30.62 35.10 29.85
CA ASP A 212 30.33 35.40 31.26
C ASP A 212 29.15 36.39 31.36
N GLN A 213 29.07 37.33 30.42
CA GLN A 213 27.96 38.27 30.28
C GLN A 213 26.65 37.57 29.89
N GLN A 214 26.68 36.65 28.93
CA GLN A 214 25.50 35.88 28.51
C GLN A 214 24.95 35.02 29.65
N LEU A 215 25.79 34.24 30.32
CA LEU A 215 25.39 33.42 31.46
C LEU A 215 24.81 34.28 32.59
N ALA A 216 25.41 35.44 32.84
CA ALA A 216 24.94 36.38 33.85
C ALA A 216 23.55 36.96 33.52
N LEU A 217 23.31 37.32 32.26
CA LEU A 217 22.04 37.84 31.78
C LEU A 217 20.94 36.77 31.75
N GLU A 218 21.28 35.53 31.45
CA GLU A 218 20.34 34.41 31.47
C GLU A 218 19.83 34.11 32.88
N GLN A 219 20.72 34.07 33.88
CA GLN A 219 20.32 33.87 35.28
C GLN A 219 19.42 34.99 35.79
N LEU A 220 19.75 36.25 35.46
CA LEU A 220 18.89 37.40 35.76
C LEU A 220 17.53 37.32 35.09
N ALA A 221 17.48 36.92 33.82
CA ALA A 221 16.23 36.78 33.09
C ALA A 221 15.35 35.68 33.68
N GLN A 222 15.95 34.57 34.12
CA GLN A 222 15.25 33.50 34.82
C GLN A 222 14.66 33.99 36.15
N ALA A 223 15.46 34.66 36.99
CA ALA A 223 15.00 35.20 38.26
C ALA A 223 13.88 36.25 38.05
N HIS A 224 14.05 37.17 37.10
CA HIS A 224 13.01 38.14 36.75
C HIS A 224 11.71 37.47 36.27
N GLY A 225 11.81 36.42 35.45
CA GLY A 225 10.67 35.61 35.03
C GLY A 225 9.89 35.01 36.22
N GLN A 226 10.59 34.51 37.24
CA GLN A 226 9.98 33.99 38.47
C GLN A 226 9.27 35.10 39.26
N PHE A 227 9.87 36.28 39.39
CA PHE A 227 9.22 37.44 40.03
C PHE A 227 7.93 37.86 39.30
N LEU A 228 7.96 37.92 37.97
CA LEU A 228 6.76 38.26 37.19
C LEU A 228 5.68 37.18 37.28
N GLN A 229 6.06 35.90 37.34
CA GLN A 229 5.11 34.80 37.52
C GLN A 229 4.41 34.88 38.86
N VAL A 230 5.14 35.11 39.96
CA VAL A 230 4.54 35.28 41.29
C VAL A 230 3.67 36.53 41.33
N LEU A 231 4.10 37.63 40.71
CA LEU A 231 3.29 38.84 40.61
C LEU A 231 1.98 38.60 39.84
N GLN A 232 2.02 37.84 38.74
CA GLN A 232 0.82 37.45 38.00
C GLN A 232 -0.10 36.56 38.85
N GLN A 233 0.45 35.60 39.59
CA GLN A 233 -0.34 34.76 40.49
C GLN A 233 -0.99 35.56 41.62
N LEU A 234 -0.30 36.56 42.16
CA LEU A 234 -0.88 37.51 43.12
C LEU A 234 -2.01 38.33 42.47
N LEU A 235 -1.82 38.80 41.24
CA LEU A 235 -2.83 39.54 40.47
C LEU A 235 -4.10 38.70 40.26
N ASP A 236 -3.95 37.47 39.77
CA ASP A 236 -5.07 36.56 39.49
C ASP A 236 -5.92 36.26 40.74
N ARG A 237 -5.29 36.30 41.92
CA ARG A 237 -5.94 36.05 43.22
C ARG A 237 -6.35 37.32 43.96
N THR A 238 -6.12 38.49 43.40
CA THR A 238 -6.52 39.76 44.00
C THR A 238 -8.02 39.85 44.33
N PRO A 239 -8.95 39.29 43.52
CA PRO A 239 -10.37 39.24 43.89
C PRO A 239 -10.65 38.47 45.19
N GLU A 240 -9.93 37.38 45.42
CA GLU A 240 -10.04 36.58 46.66
C GLU A 240 -9.55 37.40 47.86
N PHE A 241 -8.38 38.04 47.72
CA PHE A 241 -7.82 38.89 48.77
C PHE A 241 -8.74 40.05 49.10
N LEU A 242 -9.31 40.73 48.09
CA LEU A 242 -10.20 41.87 48.29
C LEU A 242 -11.52 41.44 48.96
N THR A 243 -12.05 40.28 48.57
CA THR A 243 -13.24 39.72 49.23
C THR A 243 -12.96 39.41 50.69
N GLU A 244 -11.79 38.84 51.00
CA GLU A 244 -11.40 38.55 52.36
C GLU A 244 -11.22 39.81 53.22
N THR A 245 -10.67 40.91 52.66
CA THR A 245 -10.60 42.16 53.43
C THR A 245 -12.00 42.64 53.79
N LEU A 246 -12.93 42.63 52.85
CA LEU A 246 -14.30 43.11 53.05
C LEU A 246 -15.10 42.26 54.04
N GLU A 247 -14.94 40.94 54.02
CA GLU A 247 -15.74 40.02 54.82
C GLU A 247 -15.13 39.69 56.18
N LYS A 248 -13.79 39.58 56.25
CA LYS A 248 -13.10 39.02 57.42
C LYS A 248 -12.21 40.00 58.17
N HIS A 249 -11.92 41.20 57.64
CA HIS A 249 -11.06 42.16 58.34
C HIS A 249 -11.87 43.13 59.22
N PRO A 250 -11.88 42.98 60.56
CA PRO A 250 -12.77 43.78 61.42
C PRO A 250 -12.19 45.16 61.78
N ARG A 251 -10.99 45.51 61.30
CA ARG A 251 -10.22 46.69 61.74
C ARG A 251 -10.11 47.81 60.70
N HIS A 252 -11.03 47.84 59.72
CA HIS A 252 -11.16 49.01 58.84
C HIS A 252 -11.34 50.29 59.66
N GLN A 253 -10.65 51.35 59.26
CA GLN A 253 -10.86 52.66 59.87
C GLN A 253 -12.30 53.13 59.57
N PRO A 254 -13.02 53.81 60.48
CA PRO A 254 -14.45 54.11 60.30
C PRO A 254 -14.78 54.85 59.00
N HIS A 255 -13.90 55.76 58.55
CA HIS A 255 -14.07 56.47 57.28
C HIS A 255 -13.88 55.56 56.06
N MET A 256 -12.99 54.57 56.15
CA MET A 256 -12.78 53.57 55.10
C MET A 256 -13.94 52.59 55.02
N ALA A 257 -14.45 52.11 56.15
CA ALA A 257 -15.64 51.26 56.18
C ALA A 257 -16.84 51.94 55.49
N LEU A 258 -17.03 53.26 55.73
CA LEU A 258 -18.07 54.05 55.07
C LEU A 258 -17.86 54.15 53.55
N LEU A 259 -16.61 54.42 53.11
CA LEU A 259 -16.27 54.51 51.69
C LEU A 259 -16.49 53.17 50.97
N LEU A 260 -16.02 52.07 51.55
CA LEU A 260 -16.18 50.72 50.98
C LEU A 260 -17.66 50.33 50.88
N ALA A 261 -18.46 50.62 51.90
CA ALA A 261 -19.91 50.39 51.87
C ALA A 261 -20.61 51.22 50.77
N PHE A 262 -20.20 52.47 50.57
CA PHE A 262 -20.71 53.28 49.46
C PHE A 262 -20.37 52.67 48.09
N LEU A 263 -19.13 52.22 47.89
CA LEU A 263 -18.71 51.61 46.62
C LEU A 263 -19.47 50.29 46.34
N GLN A 264 -19.73 49.49 47.36
CA GLN A 264 -20.57 48.29 47.22
C GLN A 264 -22.00 48.62 46.78
N LEU A 265 -22.62 49.66 47.36
CA LEU A 265 -23.95 50.11 46.97
C LEU A 265 -23.97 50.71 45.55
N PHE A 266 -22.90 51.42 45.16
CA PHE A 266 -22.74 51.99 43.83
C PHE A 266 -22.73 50.92 42.72
N GLY A 267 -22.21 49.71 43.01
CA GLY A 267 -22.23 48.58 42.07
C GLY A 267 -23.63 48.21 41.56
N GLY A 268 -24.68 48.39 42.37
CA GLY A 268 -26.06 48.17 41.92
C GLY A 268 -26.52 49.16 40.84
N ALA A 269 -26.10 50.43 40.95
CA ALA A 269 -26.38 51.45 39.94
C ALA A 269 -25.57 51.20 38.65
N GLN A 270 -24.31 50.78 38.81
CA GLN A 270 -23.43 50.41 37.69
C GLN A 270 -23.99 49.25 36.87
N GLN A 271 -24.46 48.19 37.52
CA GLN A 271 -25.09 47.03 36.85
C GLN A 271 -26.34 47.42 36.05
N HIS A 272 -27.15 48.36 36.56
CA HIS A 272 -28.32 48.84 35.83
C HIS A 272 -27.89 49.65 34.59
N LEU A 273 -26.92 50.55 34.74
CA LEU A 273 -26.38 51.35 33.65
C LEU A 273 -25.82 50.47 32.52
N ASN A 274 -25.14 49.37 32.87
CA ASN A 274 -24.53 48.45 31.91
C ASN A 274 -25.55 47.62 31.09
N ARG A 275 -26.85 47.63 31.42
CA ARG A 275 -27.89 46.99 30.59
C ARG A 275 -28.32 47.81 29.38
N LEU A 276 -27.99 49.12 29.36
CA LEU A 276 -28.47 50.06 28.34
C LEU A 276 -28.11 49.63 26.92
N THR A 277 -26.91 49.08 26.70
CA THR A 277 -26.43 48.64 25.40
C THR A 277 -27.26 47.48 24.85
N ALA A 278 -27.54 46.46 25.68
CA ALA A 278 -28.37 45.32 25.33
C ALA A 278 -29.83 45.70 25.08
N GLU A 279 -30.38 46.57 25.92
CA GLU A 279 -31.76 47.05 25.77
C GLU A 279 -31.92 47.91 24.51
N HIS A 280 -30.97 48.79 24.23
CA HIS A 280 -30.96 49.61 23.02
C HIS A 280 -30.83 48.77 21.75
N LEU A 281 -29.96 47.75 21.75
CA LEU A 281 -29.79 46.85 20.61
C LEU A 281 -31.05 46.00 20.36
N ASN A 282 -31.67 45.49 21.41
CA ASN A 282 -32.96 44.79 21.31
C ASN A 282 -34.08 45.72 20.80
N PHE A 283 -34.12 46.97 21.27
CA PHE A 283 -35.05 47.97 20.75
C PHE A 283 -34.81 48.23 19.26
N TYR A 284 -33.55 48.45 18.87
CA TYR A 284 -33.20 48.72 17.47
C TYR A 284 -33.58 47.55 16.55
N TYR A 285 -33.17 46.31 16.88
CA TYR A 285 -33.49 45.15 16.05
C TYR A 285 -34.99 44.82 16.01
N ARG A 286 -35.68 44.82 17.15
CA ARG A 286 -37.08 44.35 17.21
C ARG A 286 -38.10 45.45 16.93
N LYS A 287 -37.82 46.71 17.26
CA LYS A 287 -38.78 47.82 17.15
C LYS A 287 -38.48 48.78 16.01
N VAL A 288 -37.21 49.06 15.70
CA VAL A 288 -36.83 49.95 14.58
C VAL A 288 -36.74 49.17 13.27
N LEU A 289 -35.96 48.08 13.25
CA LEU A 289 -35.78 47.24 12.06
C LEU A 289 -36.86 46.17 11.88
N GLY A 290 -37.64 45.88 12.92
CA GLY A 290 -38.74 44.91 12.84
C GLY A 290 -38.30 43.47 12.63
N LEU A 291 -37.05 43.12 12.98
CA LEU A 291 -36.55 41.76 12.86
C LEU A 291 -37.31 40.82 13.80
N VAL A 292 -37.78 39.71 13.25
CA VAL A 292 -38.47 38.65 13.97
C VAL A 292 -37.54 37.44 14.07
N PRO A 293 -37.44 36.77 15.24
CA PRO A 293 -36.70 35.52 15.34
C PRO A 293 -37.20 34.50 14.31
N SER A 294 -36.28 33.80 13.64
CA SER A 294 -36.64 32.70 12.74
C SER A 294 -37.42 31.64 13.50
N VAL A 295 -38.40 31.03 12.82
CA VAL A 295 -39.11 29.86 13.34
C VAL A 295 -38.15 28.68 13.45
N PRO A 296 -38.33 27.78 14.43
CA PRO A 296 -37.58 26.52 14.49
C PRO A 296 -37.78 25.73 13.20
N VAL A 297 -36.70 25.18 12.65
CA VAL A 297 -36.73 24.25 11.52
C VAL A 297 -36.64 22.84 12.10
N ALA A 298 -37.53 21.94 11.69
CA ALA A 298 -37.47 20.54 12.10
C ALA A 298 -36.16 19.91 11.61
N ASP A 299 -35.56 19.09 12.44
CA ASP A 299 -34.36 18.32 12.12
C ASP A 299 -34.70 17.03 11.36
N SER A 300 -33.69 16.42 10.76
CA SER A 300 -33.81 15.21 9.94
C SER A 300 -32.73 14.21 10.33
N ALA A 301 -33.06 12.91 10.30
CA ALA A 301 -32.11 11.84 10.55
C ALA A 301 -32.30 10.71 9.52
N HIS A 302 -31.21 10.02 9.17
CA HIS A 302 -31.27 8.79 8.39
C HIS A 302 -31.51 7.61 9.32
N LEU A 303 -32.30 6.64 8.87
CA LEU A 303 -32.61 5.43 9.63
C LEU A 303 -32.27 4.20 8.79
N VAL A 304 -31.41 3.34 9.33
CA VAL A 304 -31.10 2.03 8.76
C VAL A 304 -32.06 1.01 9.38
N LEU A 305 -32.72 0.22 8.54
CA LEU A 305 -33.76 -0.73 8.95
C LEU A 305 -33.40 -2.13 8.48
N GLU A 306 -33.23 -3.05 9.43
CA GLU A 306 -33.01 -4.46 9.12
C GLU A 306 -34.30 -5.28 9.30
N PRO A 307 -34.64 -6.15 8.34
CA PRO A 307 -35.78 -7.04 8.49
C PRO A 307 -35.50 -8.13 9.54
N ALA A 308 -36.50 -8.47 10.34
CA ALA A 308 -36.40 -9.60 11.28
C ALA A 308 -36.24 -10.94 10.53
N LYS A 309 -35.43 -11.87 11.07
CA LYS A 309 -35.05 -13.14 10.41
C LYS A 309 -36.20 -14.03 9.86
N ASN A 310 -37.42 -13.88 10.36
CA ASN A 310 -38.58 -14.70 9.98
C ASN A 310 -39.62 -13.92 9.15
N LEU A 311 -39.30 -12.71 8.71
CA LEU A 311 -40.21 -11.86 7.94
C LEU A 311 -40.22 -12.35 6.48
N VAL A 312 -41.37 -12.81 6.01
CA VAL A 312 -41.56 -13.36 4.65
C VAL A 312 -42.33 -12.34 3.80
N GLY A 313 -41.82 -12.04 2.61
CA GLY A 313 -42.39 -11.08 1.65
C GLY A 313 -41.62 -9.76 1.59
N ASP A 314 -42.22 -8.74 0.96
CA ASP A 314 -41.64 -7.41 0.73
C ASP A 314 -42.23 -6.40 1.74
N PRO A 315 -41.78 -6.36 3.01
CA PRO A 315 -42.29 -5.44 4.01
C PRO A 315 -42.11 -3.98 3.59
N LYS A 316 -43.14 -3.16 3.82
CA LYS A 316 -43.16 -1.76 3.40
C LYS A 316 -43.34 -0.83 4.59
N ILE A 317 -42.59 0.25 4.58
CA ILE A 317 -42.78 1.43 5.43
C ILE A 317 -43.47 2.47 4.56
N ALA A 318 -44.72 2.82 4.89
CA ALA A 318 -45.43 3.88 4.18
C ALA A 318 -44.81 5.25 4.52
N LYS A 319 -44.92 6.20 3.60
CA LYS A 319 -44.62 7.61 3.88
C LYS A 319 -45.43 8.11 5.07
N GLY A 320 -44.79 8.84 5.99
CA GLY A 320 -45.39 9.37 7.20
C GLY A 320 -45.46 8.38 8.37
N THR A 321 -44.75 7.25 8.30
CA THR A 321 -44.64 6.31 9.43
C THR A 321 -43.85 6.96 10.56
N GLU A 322 -44.39 6.92 11.77
CA GLU A 322 -43.80 7.55 12.96
C GLU A 322 -42.74 6.67 13.64
N PHE A 323 -41.59 7.26 13.97
CA PHE A 323 -40.47 6.64 14.70
C PHE A 323 -40.18 7.43 15.98
N LYS A 324 -40.08 6.73 17.11
CA LYS A 324 -39.79 7.35 18.41
C LYS A 324 -38.29 7.54 18.59
N ALA A 325 -37.87 8.75 18.94
CA ALA A 325 -36.47 9.13 19.18
C ALA A 325 -36.22 9.61 20.62
N GLY A 326 -36.85 8.93 21.59
CA GLY A 326 -36.72 9.28 23.00
C GLY A 326 -37.55 10.50 23.40
N LYS A 327 -37.05 11.26 24.38
CA LYS A 327 -37.71 12.45 24.92
C LYS A 327 -36.74 13.61 24.97
N ASP A 328 -37.25 14.82 24.76
CA ASP A 328 -36.50 16.05 24.98
C ASP A 328 -36.31 16.33 26.48
N ASP A 329 -35.55 17.38 26.80
CA ASP A 329 -35.28 17.85 28.17
C ASP A 329 -36.54 18.32 28.92
N SER A 330 -37.63 18.58 28.21
CA SER A 330 -38.94 18.90 28.80
C SER A 330 -39.77 17.66 29.12
N GLY A 331 -39.31 16.47 28.71
CA GLY A 331 -40.00 15.19 28.85
C GLY A 331 -41.01 14.89 27.74
N THR A 332 -41.01 15.67 26.65
CA THR A 332 -41.89 15.50 25.48
C THR A 332 -41.30 14.45 24.55
N GLU A 333 -42.11 13.52 24.02
CA GLU A 333 -41.63 12.49 23.08
C GLU A 333 -41.22 13.13 21.74
N LEU A 334 -40.03 12.77 21.25
CA LEU A 334 -39.55 13.13 19.92
C LEU A 334 -40.03 12.09 18.92
N ILE A 335 -40.73 12.54 17.88
CA ILE A 335 -41.30 11.68 16.83
C ILE A 335 -40.78 12.17 15.48
N TYR A 336 -40.06 11.30 14.79
CA TYR A 336 -39.69 11.50 13.38
C TYR A 336 -40.69 10.78 12.50
N VAL A 337 -40.86 11.26 11.27
CA VAL A 337 -41.75 10.65 10.28
C VAL A 337 -40.95 10.29 9.03
N SER A 338 -41.25 9.14 8.40
CA SER A 338 -40.63 8.81 7.12
C SER A 338 -41.05 9.79 6.03
N ASP A 339 -40.06 10.31 5.30
CA ASP A 339 -40.31 11.23 4.19
C ASP A 339 -40.87 10.54 2.94
N ASP A 340 -40.54 9.26 2.75
CA ASP A 340 -40.90 8.45 1.58
C ASP A 340 -41.42 7.06 1.98
N GLU A 341 -42.06 6.38 1.03
CA GLU A 341 -42.29 4.94 1.11
C GLU A 341 -40.97 4.18 0.88
N LEU A 342 -40.70 3.17 1.69
CA LEU A 342 -39.55 2.28 1.59
C LEU A 342 -40.03 0.83 1.56
N VAL A 343 -39.54 0.05 0.60
CA VAL A 343 -39.65 -1.42 0.62
C VAL A 343 -38.35 -1.96 1.20
N ILE A 344 -38.43 -2.70 2.30
CA ILE A 344 -37.27 -3.28 2.96
C ILE A 344 -36.99 -4.63 2.32
N ASN A 345 -35.76 -4.83 1.88
CA ASN A 345 -35.25 -6.12 1.40
C ASN A 345 -34.24 -6.67 2.43
N ALA A 346 -33.83 -7.93 2.26
CA ALA A 346 -32.85 -8.57 3.14
C ALA A 346 -31.40 -8.36 2.67
N ALA A 347 -31.16 -7.43 1.74
CA ALA A 347 -29.82 -7.16 1.24
C ALA A 347 -28.96 -6.55 2.35
N GLN A 348 -27.75 -7.05 2.48
CA GLN A 348 -26.75 -6.50 3.38
C GLN A 348 -25.41 -6.45 2.66
N VAL A 349 -24.65 -5.38 2.91
CA VAL A 349 -23.26 -5.31 2.50
C VAL A 349 -22.47 -6.27 3.38
N ASP A 350 -21.68 -7.14 2.76
CA ASP A 350 -20.85 -8.05 3.54
C ASP A 350 -19.72 -7.29 4.24
N VAL A 351 -19.61 -7.45 5.56
CA VAL A 351 -18.69 -6.66 6.40
C VAL A 351 -17.21 -7.03 6.18
N ASN A 352 -16.90 -8.23 5.69
CA ASN A 352 -15.51 -8.68 5.56
C ASN A 352 -15.03 -8.70 4.11
N GLU A 353 -15.92 -8.99 3.16
CA GLU A 353 -15.56 -9.16 1.76
C GLU A 353 -16.39 -8.29 0.82
N GLY A 354 -17.32 -7.49 1.34
CA GLY A 354 -18.31 -6.76 0.54
C GLY A 354 -17.83 -5.41 0.01
N LEU A 355 -16.74 -4.83 0.52
CA LEU A 355 -16.21 -3.56 0.06
C LEU A 355 -14.81 -3.71 -0.50
N LYS A 356 -14.64 -3.38 -1.78
CA LYS A 356 -13.35 -3.44 -2.49
C LYS A 356 -13.16 -2.20 -3.34
N SER A 357 -11.93 -1.80 -3.62
CA SER A 357 -11.69 -0.67 -4.53
C SER A 357 -10.52 -0.91 -5.47
N VAL A 358 -10.59 -0.30 -6.65
CA VAL A 358 -9.47 -0.27 -7.61
C VAL A 358 -9.22 1.17 -8.01
N PHE A 359 -7.96 1.59 -7.93
CA PHE A 359 -7.49 2.90 -8.33
C PHE A 359 -6.44 2.76 -9.45
N VAL A 360 -6.69 3.36 -10.60
CA VAL A 360 -5.83 3.37 -11.79
C VAL A 360 -5.10 4.70 -11.84
N ALA A 361 -3.82 4.70 -11.47
CA ALA A 361 -3.00 5.90 -11.55
C ALA A 361 -2.55 6.14 -12.99
N LEU A 362 -2.79 7.36 -13.49
CA LEU A 362 -2.36 7.78 -14.82
C LEU A 362 -1.15 8.73 -14.74
N GLU A 363 -0.15 8.51 -15.57
CA GLU A 363 0.93 9.47 -15.83
C GLU A 363 0.98 9.80 -17.33
N GLN A 364 0.90 11.09 -17.67
CA GLN A 364 0.88 11.56 -19.06
C GLN A 364 -0.22 10.92 -19.94
N GLY A 365 -1.33 10.50 -19.33
CA GLY A 365 -2.45 9.85 -20.01
C GLY A 365 -2.30 8.33 -20.20
N GLU A 366 -1.20 7.73 -19.75
CA GLU A 366 -0.99 6.28 -19.73
C GLU A 366 -1.16 5.72 -18.32
N VAL A 367 -1.55 4.46 -18.21
CA VAL A 367 -1.60 3.75 -16.93
C VAL A 367 -0.18 3.55 -16.40
N ALA A 368 0.11 4.16 -15.25
CA ALA A 368 1.40 4.07 -14.58
C ALA A 368 1.43 2.95 -13.56
N SER A 369 0.34 2.75 -12.82
CA SER A 369 0.16 1.67 -11.85
C SER A 369 -1.33 1.47 -11.56
N ILE A 370 -1.70 0.30 -11.08
CA ILE A 370 -3.04 -0.01 -10.60
C ILE A 370 -2.94 -0.51 -9.16
N TYR A 371 -3.81 0.00 -8.32
CA TYR A 371 -3.89 -0.30 -6.91
C TYR A 371 -5.23 -0.94 -6.61
N ALA A 372 -5.27 -1.85 -5.64
CA ALA A 372 -6.48 -2.53 -5.23
C ALA A 372 -6.52 -2.71 -3.73
N ALA A 373 -7.68 -2.46 -3.12
CA ALA A 373 -7.98 -2.80 -1.73
C ALA A 373 -8.93 -3.99 -1.71
N THR A 374 -8.53 -5.06 -1.03
CA THR A 374 -9.41 -6.20 -0.76
C THR A 374 -10.44 -5.90 0.32
N ASP A 375 -10.17 -4.90 1.16
CA ASP A 375 -11.02 -4.30 2.18
C ASP A 375 -10.97 -2.77 2.02
N ALA A 376 -11.96 -2.19 1.34
CA ALA A 376 -11.90 -0.77 0.96
C ALA A 376 -12.11 0.20 2.13
N ASP A 377 -12.80 -0.20 3.20
CA ASP A 377 -13.06 0.61 4.40
C ASP A 377 -12.00 0.39 5.49
N SER A 378 -10.75 0.23 5.06
CA SER A 378 -9.59 0.05 5.92
C SER A 378 -8.47 1.05 5.58
N ALA A 379 -7.57 1.30 6.54
CA ALA A 379 -6.51 2.30 6.39
C ALA A 379 -5.45 1.91 5.35
N ASP A 380 -5.21 0.61 5.18
CA ASP A 380 -4.19 0.04 4.29
C ASP A 380 -4.76 -0.74 3.11
N GLY A 381 -6.09 -0.83 2.98
CA GLY A 381 -6.77 -1.60 1.95
C GLY A 381 -6.86 -3.10 2.22
N GLU A 382 -6.35 -3.58 3.36
CA GLU A 382 -6.21 -5.00 3.73
C GLU A 382 -6.75 -5.29 5.14
N GLY A 383 -7.54 -4.38 5.71
CA GLY A 383 -8.28 -4.57 6.98
C GLY A 383 -7.68 -3.90 8.21
N ALA A 384 -6.69 -3.00 8.07
CA ALA A 384 -6.22 -2.19 9.19
C ALA A 384 -7.25 -1.14 9.64
N GLU A 385 -7.34 -0.91 10.96
CA GLU A 385 -8.24 0.09 11.53
C GLU A 385 -7.95 1.51 11.01
N ILE A 386 -9.02 2.23 10.66
CA ILE A 386 -8.95 3.64 10.28
C ILE A 386 -8.59 4.49 11.49
N THR A 387 -7.51 5.27 11.38
CA THR A 387 -6.99 6.13 12.47
C THR A 387 -7.43 7.60 12.35
N ASP A 388 -8.11 7.96 11.26
CA ASP A 388 -8.70 9.29 11.09
C ASP A 388 -9.83 9.50 12.12
N ALA A 389 -9.91 10.70 12.70
CA ALA A 389 -10.83 11.00 13.81
C ALA A 389 -12.30 10.87 13.41
N ASP A 390 -12.61 11.07 12.12
CA ASP A 390 -13.96 10.99 11.57
C ASP A 390 -14.22 9.61 10.93
N GLY A 391 -13.26 8.68 10.98
CA GLY A 391 -13.39 7.32 10.45
C GLY A 391 -13.48 7.25 8.93
N ARG A 392 -12.95 8.25 8.20
CA ARG A 392 -13.09 8.35 6.75
C ARG A 392 -12.01 7.61 5.96
N TRP A 393 -12.35 7.17 4.75
CA TRP A 393 -11.42 6.53 3.78
C TRP A 393 -11.66 6.96 2.34
N ALA A 394 -10.69 6.68 1.48
CA ALA A 394 -10.73 7.02 0.06
C ALA A 394 -11.79 6.21 -0.70
N THR A 395 -12.92 6.84 -1.03
CA THR A 395 -14.11 6.23 -1.65
C THR A 395 -13.81 5.36 -2.87
N PHE A 396 -12.92 5.81 -3.75
CA PHE A 396 -12.57 5.11 -5.00
C PHE A 396 -11.14 4.58 -5.02
N GLY A 397 -10.55 4.41 -3.83
CA GLY A 397 -9.15 4.03 -3.64
C GLY A 397 -8.17 5.17 -3.90
N SER A 398 -6.88 4.90 -3.69
CA SER A 398 -5.80 5.87 -3.88
C SER A 398 -4.47 5.17 -4.19
N ALA A 399 -3.45 5.96 -4.54
CA ALA A 399 -2.08 5.47 -4.77
C ALA A 399 -1.34 5.07 -3.48
N GLN A 400 -1.98 5.16 -2.30
CA GLN A 400 -1.42 4.69 -1.03
C GLN A 400 -1.77 3.22 -0.74
N LEU A 401 -2.74 2.67 -1.48
CA LEU A 401 -3.18 1.28 -1.35
C LEU A 401 -2.13 0.30 -1.92
N PRO A 402 -2.29 -1.01 -1.69
CA PRO A 402 -1.45 -2.04 -2.30
C PRO A 402 -1.62 -2.07 -3.83
N PHE A 403 -0.59 -2.53 -4.52
CA PHE A 403 -0.68 -2.75 -5.96
C PHE A 403 -1.64 -3.90 -6.28
N ALA A 404 -2.41 -3.74 -7.36
CA ALA A 404 -3.32 -4.76 -7.84
C ALA A 404 -2.53 -5.93 -8.46
N GLU A 405 -2.85 -7.16 -8.05
CA GLU A 405 -2.37 -8.37 -8.72
C GLU A 405 -3.16 -8.58 -10.01
N LEU A 406 -2.52 -8.32 -11.15
CA LEU A 406 -3.12 -8.42 -12.48
C LEU A 406 -2.26 -9.29 -13.39
N GLY A 407 -2.89 -9.96 -14.34
CA GLY A 407 -2.17 -10.86 -15.21
C GLY A 407 -3.05 -11.78 -16.05
N PHE A 408 -2.44 -12.86 -16.52
CA PHE A 408 -3.12 -13.95 -17.21
C PHE A 408 -2.49 -15.29 -16.83
N ALA A 409 -3.21 -16.39 -17.06
CA ALA A 409 -2.67 -17.73 -16.80
C ALA A 409 -3.04 -18.72 -17.90
N VAL A 410 -2.14 -19.67 -18.17
CA VAL A 410 -2.35 -20.76 -19.14
C VAL A 410 -2.27 -22.08 -18.40
N ALA A 411 -3.35 -22.87 -18.45
CA ALA A 411 -3.35 -24.25 -17.99
C ALA A 411 -3.41 -25.20 -19.20
N SER A 412 -2.54 -26.21 -19.24
CA SER A 412 -2.50 -27.17 -20.35
C SER A 412 -1.78 -28.47 -19.98
N PRO A 413 -2.19 -29.64 -20.50
CA PRO A 413 -1.43 -30.89 -20.38
C PRO A 413 -0.05 -30.81 -21.04
N MET A 414 0.17 -29.86 -21.95
CA MET A 414 1.50 -29.57 -22.51
C MET A 414 2.51 -29.17 -21.44
N LEU A 415 2.02 -28.64 -20.31
CA LEU A 415 2.81 -28.17 -19.18
C LEU A 415 3.08 -29.27 -18.14
N GLU A 416 2.61 -30.51 -18.35
CA GLU A 416 3.09 -31.67 -17.58
C GLU A 416 4.55 -31.94 -17.94
N LEU A 417 5.49 -31.34 -17.22
CA LEU A 417 6.93 -31.38 -17.51
C LEU A 417 7.68 -31.81 -16.26
N ALA A 418 7.91 -33.12 -16.10
CA ALA A 418 8.40 -33.70 -14.85
C ALA A 418 9.90 -33.56 -14.66
N GLU A 419 10.68 -33.67 -15.74
CA GLU A 419 12.14 -33.61 -15.67
C GLU A 419 12.80 -33.16 -16.99
N GLY A 420 14.14 -33.06 -16.95
CA GLY A 420 14.95 -32.71 -18.12
C GLY A 420 15.04 -31.20 -18.35
N GLU A 421 15.84 -30.82 -19.34
CA GLU A 421 15.89 -29.41 -19.77
C GLU A 421 14.63 -29.12 -20.57
N ARG A 422 13.84 -28.13 -20.11
CA ARG A 422 12.50 -27.85 -20.63
C ARG A 422 12.48 -26.45 -21.20
N THR A 423 12.13 -26.31 -22.47
CA THR A 423 11.84 -25.01 -23.09
C THR A 423 10.36 -24.95 -23.42
N ILE A 424 9.69 -23.90 -22.95
CA ILE A 424 8.27 -23.65 -23.20
C ILE A 424 8.18 -22.39 -24.05
N LEU A 425 7.48 -22.46 -25.18
CA LEU A 425 7.18 -21.31 -26.01
C LEU A 425 5.67 -21.14 -26.05
N LEU A 426 5.18 -20.08 -25.43
CA LEU A 426 3.80 -19.64 -25.54
C LEU A 426 3.72 -18.57 -26.61
N ARG A 427 2.86 -18.78 -27.61
CA ARG A 427 2.59 -17.84 -28.68
C ARG A 427 1.10 -17.52 -28.68
N PHE A 428 0.78 -16.29 -28.31
CA PHE A 428 -0.56 -15.72 -28.44
C PHE A 428 -0.70 -15.11 -29.83
N ASP A 429 -1.60 -15.63 -30.65
CA ASP A 429 -1.97 -15.01 -31.91
C ASP A 429 -2.93 -13.86 -31.64
N LEU A 430 -2.61 -12.68 -32.18
CA LEU A 430 -3.36 -11.44 -31.96
C LEU A 430 -4.25 -11.13 -33.16
N ASP A 431 -5.35 -10.42 -32.92
CA ASP A 431 -6.19 -9.87 -34.00
C ASP A 431 -5.51 -8.67 -34.67
N ASP A 432 -4.97 -7.75 -33.86
CA ASP A 432 -4.28 -6.55 -34.31
C ASP A 432 -2.77 -6.62 -34.03
N PRO A 433 -1.93 -5.89 -34.79
CA PRO A 433 -0.51 -5.75 -34.49
C PRO A 433 -0.28 -5.19 -33.10
N PHE A 434 0.78 -5.68 -32.42
CA PHE A 434 1.20 -5.14 -31.15
C PHE A 434 1.59 -3.67 -31.30
N GLU A 435 0.88 -2.78 -30.62
CA GLU A 435 1.16 -1.33 -30.65
C GLU A 435 2.34 -1.00 -29.73
N ILE A 436 3.35 -0.33 -30.28
CA ILE A 436 4.49 0.17 -29.52
C ILE A 436 4.20 1.63 -29.16
N PRO A 437 4.11 2.01 -27.87
CA PRO A 437 3.83 3.38 -27.48
C PRO A 437 4.85 4.39 -28.01
N ASP A 438 4.38 5.60 -28.32
CA ASP A 438 5.19 6.68 -28.86
C ASP A 438 6.43 6.95 -27.98
N GLY A 439 7.61 6.95 -28.62
CA GLY A 439 8.89 7.19 -27.93
C GLY A 439 9.55 5.94 -27.32
N SER A 440 8.92 4.77 -27.39
CA SER A 440 9.53 3.48 -27.00
C SER A 440 10.06 2.73 -28.22
N SER A 441 11.19 2.03 -28.10
CA SER A 441 11.64 1.10 -29.14
C SER A 441 11.08 -0.31 -28.90
N VAL A 442 10.98 -1.13 -29.95
CA VAL A 442 10.57 -2.55 -29.82
C VAL A 442 11.47 -3.30 -28.83
N ASP A 443 12.77 -3.01 -28.84
CA ASP A 443 13.74 -3.64 -27.94
C ASP A 443 13.53 -3.24 -26.48
N ASP A 444 13.16 -1.97 -26.24
CA ASP A 444 12.82 -1.49 -24.90
C ASP A 444 11.60 -2.21 -24.33
N VAL A 445 10.53 -2.32 -25.13
CA VAL A 445 9.31 -3.03 -24.71
C VAL A 445 9.60 -4.52 -24.45
N ARG A 446 10.44 -5.17 -25.27
CA ARG A 446 10.87 -6.56 -25.01
C ARG A 446 11.60 -6.68 -23.68
N LYS A 447 12.54 -5.77 -23.38
CA LYS A 447 13.28 -5.75 -22.12
C LYS A 447 12.33 -5.57 -20.94
N GLU A 448 11.41 -4.62 -21.03
CA GLU A 448 10.46 -4.32 -19.96
C GLU A 448 9.50 -5.48 -19.71
N LEU A 449 8.90 -6.07 -20.74
CA LEU A 449 8.05 -7.25 -20.57
C LEU A 449 8.81 -8.45 -20.01
N ARG A 450 10.07 -8.64 -20.42
CA ARG A 450 10.91 -9.72 -19.90
C ARG A 450 11.18 -9.59 -18.39
N HIS A 451 11.34 -8.39 -17.87
CA HIS A 451 11.75 -8.17 -16.47
C HIS A 451 10.60 -7.76 -15.54
N ASN A 452 9.53 -7.19 -16.08
CA ASN A 452 8.38 -6.70 -15.30
C ASN A 452 7.15 -7.62 -15.42
N VAL A 453 7.27 -8.78 -16.07
CA VAL A 453 6.26 -9.86 -16.03
C VAL A 453 6.83 -11.02 -15.24
N ILE A 454 6.19 -11.35 -14.12
CA ILE A 454 6.56 -12.45 -13.24
C ILE A 454 5.85 -13.70 -13.74
N VAL A 455 6.60 -14.75 -14.05
CA VAL A 455 6.03 -16.03 -14.50
C VAL A 455 6.21 -17.07 -13.42
N GLN A 456 5.12 -17.72 -13.06
CA GLN A 456 5.10 -18.76 -12.05
C GLN A 456 4.39 -20.01 -12.54
N GLY A 457 5.01 -21.17 -12.36
CA GLY A 457 4.44 -22.48 -12.62
C GLY A 457 3.95 -23.17 -11.35
N THR A 458 2.96 -24.03 -11.48
CA THR A 458 2.47 -24.87 -10.37
C THR A 458 3.47 -25.98 -10.03
N GLY A 459 3.86 -26.09 -8.76
CA GLY A 459 4.82 -27.06 -8.24
C GLY A 459 4.27 -27.86 -7.07
N ALA A 460 5.00 -28.90 -6.66
CA ALA A 460 4.55 -29.78 -5.57
C ALA A 460 4.46 -29.09 -4.20
N ASP A 461 5.33 -28.10 -3.96
CA ASP A 461 5.43 -27.36 -2.68
C ASP A 461 4.95 -25.90 -2.81
N GLY A 462 4.25 -25.55 -3.90
CA GLY A 462 3.80 -24.20 -4.20
C GLY A 462 4.26 -23.71 -5.58
N TRP A 463 4.21 -22.39 -5.79
CA TRP A 463 4.60 -21.76 -7.05
C TRP A 463 6.12 -21.82 -7.30
N ILE A 464 6.51 -22.12 -8.54
CA ILE A 464 7.88 -22.14 -9.05
C ILE A 464 8.08 -20.90 -9.92
N ASP A 465 9.00 -20.02 -9.57
CA ASP A 465 9.37 -18.88 -10.42
C ASP A 465 10.10 -19.37 -11.67
N ILE A 466 9.71 -18.86 -12.84
CA ILE A 466 10.29 -19.25 -14.14
C ILE A 466 10.76 -17.99 -14.86
N GLU A 467 11.99 -18.00 -15.37
CA GLU A 467 12.53 -16.85 -16.08
C GLU A 467 11.98 -16.73 -17.51
N ILE A 468 11.62 -15.49 -17.89
CA ILE A 468 11.39 -15.15 -19.29
C ILE A 468 12.75 -14.97 -19.96
N HIS A 469 13.01 -15.80 -20.97
CA HIS A 469 14.23 -15.74 -21.75
C HIS A 469 14.12 -14.78 -22.93
N GLU A 470 12.97 -14.78 -23.61
CA GLU A 470 12.74 -14.01 -24.83
C GLU A 470 11.28 -13.59 -24.94
N VAL A 471 11.08 -12.39 -25.50
CA VAL A 471 9.77 -11.84 -25.86
C VAL A 471 9.79 -11.39 -27.32
N GLU A 472 8.81 -11.81 -28.12
CA GLU A 472 8.65 -11.40 -29.52
C GLU A 472 7.22 -10.95 -29.83
N PHE A 473 7.06 -10.01 -30.77
CA PHE A 473 5.75 -9.42 -31.11
C PHE A 473 5.25 -9.72 -32.54
N VAL A 474 6.13 -10.25 -33.39
CA VAL A 474 5.84 -10.54 -34.78
C VAL A 474 6.72 -11.70 -35.20
N ASP A 475 6.16 -12.57 -36.03
CA ASP A 475 6.95 -13.52 -36.79
C ASP A 475 6.36 -13.81 -38.17
N ASP A 476 6.88 -14.86 -38.82
CA ASP A 476 6.52 -15.27 -40.17
C ASP A 476 5.01 -15.54 -40.37
N TRP A 477 4.23 -15.74 -39.30
CA TRP A 477 2.80 -16.07 -39.36
C TRP A 477 1.88 -14.90 -38.94
N GLY A 478 2.45 -13.73 -38.61
CA GLY A 478 1.71 -12.50 -38.36
C GLY A 478 1.92 -11.90 -36.97
N PRO A 479 1.01 -11.00 -36.52
CA PRO A 479 1.12 -10.36 -35.21
C PRO A 479 0.89 -11.38 -34.09
N CYS A 480 1.80 -11.41 -33.13
CA CYS A 480 1.74 -12.34 -32.00
C CYS A 480 2.34 -11.71 -30.73
N LEU A 481 2.17 -12.36 -29.60
CA LEU A 481 2.97 -12.13 -28.40
C LEU A 481 3.56 -13.47 -27.99
N LYS A 482 4.89 -13.58 -27.99
CA LYS A 482 5.60 -14.80 -27.60
C LYS A 482 6.34 -14.63 -26.30
N PHE A 483 6.26 -15.63 -25.44
CA PHE A 483 7.10 -15.80 -24.28
C PHE A 483 7.86 -17.12 -24.40
N ARG A 484 9.19 -17.05 -24.40
CA ARG A 484 10.05 -18.23 -24.27
C ARG A 484 10.49 -18.35 -22.82
N LEU A 485 10.20 -19.48 -22.21
CA LEU A 485 10.57 -19.85 -20.87
C LEU A 485 11.53 -21.04 -20.91
N PHE A 486 12.40 -21.15 -19.90
CA PHE A 486 13.32 -22.26 -19.76
C PHE A 486 13.30 -22.75 -18.32
N LEU A 487 13.27 -24.07 -18.14
CA LEU A 487 13.51 -24.71 -16.87
C LEU A 487 14.69 -25.67 -16.99
N GLU A 488 15.57 -25.64 -16.00
CA GLU A 488 16.77 -26.48 -15.95
C GLU A 488 16.42 -27.93 -15.59
N ALA A 489 17.37 -28.85 -15.76
CA ALA A 489 17.12 -30.27 -15.52
C ALA A 489 16.88 -30.64 -14.04
N ASP A 490 17.34 -29.82 -13.10
CA ASP A 490 17.24 -30.03 -11.65
C ASP A 490 16.12 -29.20 -10.99
N GLU A 491 15.47 -28.30 -11.73
CA GLU A 491 14.29 -27.59 -11.24
C GLU A 491 13.09 -28.53 -11.07
N ALA A 492 12.20 -28.20 -10.13
CA ALA A 492 11.06 -29.04 -9.79
C ALA A 492 10.12 -29.31 -10.98
N ALA A 493 9.41 -30.43 -10.91
CA ALA A 493 8.37 -30.79 -11.87
C ALA A 493 7.21 -29.79 -11.82
N LEU A 494 6.66 -29.44 -12.99
CA LEU A 494 5.38 -28.77 -13.05
C LEU A 494 4.26 -29.77 -12.75
N GLN A 495 3.37 -29.42 -11.82
CA GLN A 495 2.30 -30.29 -11.33
C GLN A 495 0.93 -29.70 -11.64
N PRO A 496 -0.14 -30.51 -11.74
CA PRO A 496 -1.51 -30.00 -11.83
C PRO A 496 -1.81 -28.96 -10.76
N TYR A 497 -2.63 -27.96 -11.11
CA TYR A 497 -3.09 -26.97 -10.14
C TYR A 497 -3.84 -27.65 -8.99
N ASP A 498 -3.55 -27.19 -7.77
CA ASP A 498 -4.20 -27.63 -6.54
C ASP A 498 -4.45 -26.41 -5.65
N GLU A 499 -5.72 -26.09 -5.41
CA GLU A 499 -6.13 -24.92 -4.61
C GLU A 499 -5.53 -24.95 -3.20
N THR A 500 -5.35 -26.14 -2.61
CA THR A 500 -4.83 -26.29 -1.25
C THR A 500 -3.33 -26.01 -1.15
N VAL A 501 -2.62 -26.11 -2.26
CA VAL A 501 -1.17 -25.86 -2.37
C VAL A 501 -0.88 -24.45 -2.91
N HIS A 502 -1.67 -23.99 -3.89
CA HIS A 502 -1.37 -22.80 -4.67
C HIS A 502 -2.22 -21.58 -4.30
N SER A 503 -3.40 -21.78 -3.71
CA SER A 503 -4.30 -20.74 -3.16
C SER A 503 -4.48 -19.52 -4.06
N ALA A 504 -5.05 -19.74 -5.26
CA ALA A 504 -5.22 -18.71 -6.28
C ALA A 504 -6.55 -18.82 -7.05
N GLY A 505 -7.48 -19.67 -6.60
CA GLY A 505 -8.85 -19.78 -7.11
C GLY A 505 -9.03 -20.31 -8.53
N PHE A 506 -8.01 -20.87 -9.19
CA PHE A 506 -8.15 -21.32 -10.58
C PHE A 506 -8.97 -22.61 -10.67
N SER A 507 -9.94 -22.65 -11.59
CA SER A 507 -10.64 -23.89 -11.95
C SER A 507 -9.91 -24.60 -13.10
N ALA A 508 -8.79 -25.25 -12.78
CA ALA A 508 -7.94 -25.96 -13.75
C ALA A 508 -7.47 -27.33 -13.22
N ASP A 509 -7.47 -28.34 -14.09
CA ASP A 509 -7.02 -29.72 -13.77
C ASP A 509 -5.59 -30.03 -14.24
N TYR A 510 -4.93 -29.07 -14.89
CA TYR A 510 -3.61 -29.22 -15.51
C TYR A 510 -2.59 -28.28 -14.88
N PRO A 511 -1.27 -28.52 -15.10
CA PRO A 511 -0.26 -27.57 -14.69
C PRO A 511 -0.51 -26.22 -15.33
N LEU A 512 -0.26 -25.17 -14.55
CA LEU A 512 -0.64 -23.81 -14.86
C LEU A 512 0.58 -22.89 -14.78
N LEU A 513 0.72 -22.02 -15.78
CA LEU A 513 1.68 -20.92 -15.80
C LEU A 513 0.90 -19.61 -15.63
N ARG A 514 1.13 -18.86 -14.55
CA ARG A 514 0.58 -17.51 -14.37
C ARG A 514 1.62 -16.45 -14.68
N PHE A 515 1.18 -15.38 -15.32
CA PHE A 515 1.94 -14.22 -15.77
C PHE A 515 1.39 -13.00 -15.05
N LEU A 516 2.05 -12.59 -13.97
CA LEU A 516 1.64 -11.45 -13.14
C LEU A 516 2.43 -10.20 -13.55
N LEU A 517 1.76 -9.06 -13.59
CA LEU A 517 2.37 -7.79 -14.00
C LEU A 517 2.94 -7.06 -12.79
N ASP A 518 4.22 -6.72 -12.85
CA ASP A 518 4.90 -5.99 -11.79
C ASP A 518 4.60 -4.49 -11.87
N ASN A 519 3.70 -4.02 -11.01
CA ASN A 519 3.33 -2.60 -10.87
C ASN A 519 4.50 -1.70 -10.50
N GLU A 520 5.51 -2.26 -9.85
CA GLU A 520 6.72 -1.55 -9.46
C GLU A 520 7.67 -1.24 -10.64
N GLY A 521 7.39 -1.81 -11.82
CA GLY A 521 8.32 -2.14 -12.90
C GLY A 521 9.39 -1.12 -13.30
N LEU A 522 10.46 -1.67 -13.87
CA LEU A 522 11.70 -0.99 -14.26
C LEU A 522 11.67 -0.49 -15.70
N PRO A 523 12.22 0.70 -16.01
CA PRO A 523 12.35 1.17 -17.39
C PRO A 523 13.46 0.44 -18.14
N ALA A 524 13.31 0.30 -19.46
CA ALA A 524 14.27 -0.41 -20.32
C ALA A 524 15.72 0.07 -20.21
N VAL A 525 15.93 1.37 -20.00
CA VAL A 525 17.26 1.98 -19.89
C VAL A 525 18.10 1.42 -18.75
N ASP A 526 17.44 0.89 -17.72
CA ASP A 526 18.10 0.32 -16.54
C ASP A 526 18.23 -1.21 -16.63
N LEU A 527 17.67 -1.84 -17.67
CA LEU A 527 17.68 -3.29 -17.89
C LEU A 527 18.86 -3.68 -18.80
N SER A 528 20.08 -3.69 -18.26
CA SER A 528 21.27 -4.13 -19.01
C SER A 528 21.52 -5.64 -18.82
N GLY A 529 21.37 -6.41 -19.90
CA GLY A 529 21.66 -7.83 -19.91
C GLY A 529 21.01 -8.56 -21.08
N GLU A 530 21.60 -8.46 -22.27
CA GLU A 530 21.37 -9.46 -23.29
C GLU A 530 22.05 -10.75 -22.83
N VAL A 531 21.25 -11.72 -22.38
CA VAL A 531 21.70 -13.11 -22.42
C VAL A 531 21.50 -13.53 -23.88
N ALA A 532 22.58 -13.44 -24.67
CA ALA A 532 22.60 -14.10 -25.97
C ALA A 532 22.48 -15.62 -25.72
N ILE A 533 21.28 -16.14 -25.86
CA ILE A 533 21.06 -17.57 -25.94
C ILE A 533 21.45 -17.92 -27.37
N ALA A 534 22.66 -18.45 -27.56
CA ALA A 534 22.88 -19.26 -28.75
C ALA A 534 21.77 -20.30 -28.75
N GLU A 535 20.97 -20.40 -29.82
CA GLU A 535 20.02 -21.49 -30.03
C GLU A 535 20.65 -22.74 -29.42
N LEU A 536 19.99 -23.37 -28.43
CA LEU A 536 20.50 -24.61 -27.83
C LEU A 536 20.84 -25.51 -29.01
N PRO A 537 22.14 -25.71 -29.34
CA PRO A 537 22.48 -26.28 -30.63
C PRO A 537 21.73 -27.59 -30.72
N GLU A 538 20.97 -27.81 -31.80
CA GLU A 538 20.41 -29.14 -32.04
C GLU A 538 21.62 -30.07 -31.95
N PRO A 539 21.67 -31.02 -31.00
CA PRO A 539 22.77 -31.95 -31.00
C PRO A 539 22.60 -32.71 -32.32
N ALA A 540 23.44 -32.43 -33.30
CA ALA A 540 23.25 -33.00 -34.62
C ALA A 540 23.22 -34.53 -34.47
N CYS A 541 22.15 -35.19 -34.94
CA CYS A 541 22.22 -36.64 -35.17
C CYS A 541 23.14 -36.94 -36.39
N GLU A 542 23.70 -35.93 -37.07
CA GLU A 542 24.63 -36.11 -38.18
C GLU A 542 26.05 -36.40 -37.68
N ALA A 543 26.63 -37.46 -38.23
CA ALA A 543 27.92 -38.03 -37.90
C ALA A 543 29.05 -36.99 -37.92
N ASN A 544 29.57 -36.64 -36.73
CA ASN A 544 30.98 -36.39 -36.39
C ASN A 544 31.09 -35.83 -34.97
N VAL A 545 30.94 -36.68 -33.96
CA VAL A 545 31.21 -36.29 -32.56
C VAL A 545 32.69 -36.54 -32.26
N ALA A 546 33.53 -35.59 -32.67
CA ALA A 546 34.87 -35.41 -32.13
C ALA A 546 35.28 -33.93 -32.19
N ALA A 547 34.43 -33.01 -31.68
CA ALA A 547 34.84 -31.63 -31.32
C ALA A 547 33.73 -30.74 -30.71
N ALA A 548 32.45 -31.10 -30.74
CA ALA A 548 31.39 -30.18 -30.36
C ALA A 548 30.95 -30.31 -28.88
N ASN A 549 31.44 -29.38 -28.06
CA ASN A 549 30.71 -28.72 -26.96
C ASN A 549 30.21 -29.51 -25.73
N ASP A 550 31.12 -30.14 -24.97
CA ASP A 550 30.90 -30.32 -23.51
C ASP A 550 31.27 -29.04 -22.72
N ALA A 551 32.06 -28.14 -23.33
CA ALA A 551 32.51 -26.88 -22.71
C ALA A 551 31.51 -25.72 -22.80
N ASN A 552 30.59 -25.73 -23.77
CA ASN A 552 29.56 -24.69 -23.91
C ASN A 552 28.28 -25.04 -23.13
N ILE A 553 27.90 -26.32 -23.03
CA ILE A 553 26.76 -26.77 -22.21
C ILE A 553 27.10 -26.65 -20.72
N LYS A 554 28.31 -27.05 -20.28
CA LYS A 554 28.77 -26.76 -18.91
C LYS A 554 28.93 -25.26 -18.60
N LYS A 555 29.07 -24.38 -19.59
CA LYS A 555 29.08 -22.92 -19.36
C LYS A 555 27.67 -22.31 -19.28
N LEU A 556 26.66 -23.00 -19.80
CA LEU A 556 25.25 -22.67 -19.62
C LEU A 556 24.73 -23.22 -18.28
N SER A 557 24.98 -24.51 -17.98
CA SER A 557 24.51 -25.16 -16.74
C SER A 557 25.33 -24.84 -15.47
N ALA A 558 26.53 -24.25 -15.60
CA ALA A 558 27.30 -23.77 -14.43
C ALA A 558 27.04 -22.29 -14.11
N ARG A 559 26.20 -21.60 -14.89
CA ARG A 559 25.79 -20.21 -14.63
C ARG A 559 24.47 -20.08 -13.87
N SER A 560 23.76 -21.19 -13.69
CA SER A 560 22.40 -21.26 -13.20
C SER A 560 22.26 -21.87 -11.81
N ALA A 561 23.16 -22.80 -11.43
CA ALA A 561 23.19 -23.40 -10.08
C ALA A 561 23.57 -22.43 -8.94
N GLY A 562 23.89 -21.16 -9.28
CA GLY A 562 24.07 -20.08 -8.31
C GLY A 562 23.06 -18.94 -8.48
N ALA A 563 22.05 -19.09 -9.35
CA ALA A 563 21.20 -18.00 -9.81
C ALA A 563 19.75 -18.04 -9.28
N LEU A 564 19.39 -19.03 -8.48
CA LEU A 564 18.04 -19.21 -7.89
C LEU A 564 17.67 -18.18 -6.80
N LEU A 565 18.43 -17.08 -6.68
CA LEU A 565 18.14 -15.86 -5.90
C LEU A 565 18.64 -14.58 -6.65
N PHE A 566 18.94 -14.68 -7.96
CA PHE A 566 19.69 -13.68 -8.73
C PHE A 566 18.99 -13.18 -10.01
N SER A 567 17.73 -13.54 -10.26
CA SER A 567 16.95 -13.09 -11.42
C SER A 567 16.60 -11.58 -11.43
N ARG A 568 16.97 -10.82 -10.39
CA ARG A 568 17.07 -9.35 -10.44
C ARG A 568 18.53 -8.95 -10.67
N GLY A 569 18.99 -9.01 -11.92
CA GLY A 569 20.25 -8.38 -12.35
C GLY A 569 20.33 -6.88 -12.04
N VAL A 570 19.19 -6.28 -11.66
CA VAL A 570 19.03 -4.91 -11.17
C VAL A 570 18.34 -4.98 -9.80
N ARG A 571 19.09 -4.91 -8.69
CA ARG A 571 18.50 -4.84 -7.35
C ARG A 571 18.00 -3.43 -7.06
N VAL A 572 16.69 -3.23 -7.14
CA VAL A 572 16.02 -2.06 -6.55
C VAL A 572 15.99 -2.24 -5.04
N GLN A 573 16.59 -1.31 -4.31
CA GLN A 573 16.60 -1.31 -2.85
C GLN A 573 15.55 -0.33 -2.31
N THR A 574 15.03 -0.53 -1.11
CA THR A 574 14.28 0.53 -0.41
C THR A 574 15.27 1.48 0.23
N PHE A 575 15.07 2.79 0.09
CA PHE A 575 15.97 3.78 0.68
C PHE A 575 15.85 3.73 2.20
N ASP A 576 16.98 3.51 2.86
CA ASP A 576 17.11 3.59 4.32
C ASP A 576 17.96 4.80 4.68
N ASP A 577 17.43 5.66 5.56
CA ASP A 577 18.10 6.84 6.10
C ASP A 577 19.43 6.50 6.81
N HIS A 578 19.57 5.27 7.28
CA HIS A 578 20.76 4.78 7.98
C HIS A 578 21.78 4.11 7.05
N GLN A 579 21.46 3.88 5.78
CA GLN A 579 22.38 3.26 4.82
C GLN A 579 23.36 4.30 4.27
N PRO A 580 24.68 4.17 4.54
CA PRO A 580 25.63 5.23 4.23
C PRO A 580 26.19 5.17 2.81
N TYR A 581 25.95 4.08 2.05
CA TYR A 581 26.65 3.84 0.79
C TYR A 581 25.74 3.33 -0.34
N PHE A 582 25.74 4.04 -1.47
CA PHE A 582 25.12 3.62 -2.73
C PHE A 582 26.10 3.80 -3.89
N THR A 583 26.32 2.76 -4.70
CA THR A 583 27.15 2.87 -5.91
C THR A 583 26.43 3.62 -7.03
N ARG A 584 27.17 4.20 -7.96
CA ARG A 584 26.61 4.76 -9.19
C ARG A 584 25.71 3.74 -9.89
N ASN A 585 24.58 4.20 -10.41
CA ASN A 585 23.50 3.43 -11.02
C ASN A 585 22.71 2.51 -10.07
N THR A 586 22.93 2.59 -8.75
CA THR A 586 22.04 1.90 -7.80
C THR A 586 20.63 2.47 -7.93
N LEU A 587 19.65 1.58 -8.03
CA LEU A 587 18.24 1.95 -8.02
C LEU A 587 17.68 1.82 -6.61
N VAL A 588 16.97 2.86 -6.18
CA VAL A 588 16.40 2.93 -4.84
C VAL A 588 15.00 3.52 -4.87
N ARG A 589 14.07 2.96 -4.09
CA ARG A 589 12.73 3.52 -3.86
C ARG A 589 12.72 4.44 -2.65
N HIS A 590 12.11 5.62 -2.82
CA HIS A 590 11.89 6.56 -1.72
C HIS A 590 10.60 7.35 -1.97
N GLY A 591 9.67 7.34 -1.01
CA GLY A 591 8.38 8.03 -1.13
C GLY A 591 7.56 7.60 -2.35
N GLY A 592 7.50 6.29 -2.64
CA GLY A 592 6.74 5.73 -3.76
C GLY A 592 7.37 5.92 -5.15
N LYS A 593 8.50 6.62 -5.26
CA LYS A 593 9.17 6.89 -6.54
C LYS A 593 10.49 6.13 -6.67
N LEU A 594 10.85 5.80 -7.91
CA LEU A 594 12.10 5.13 -8.26
C LEU A 594 13.19 6.18 -8.54
N PHE A 595 14.38 6.01 -7.96
CA PHE A 595 15.52 6.89 -8.17
C PHE A 595 16.77 6.10 -8.53
N ARG A 596 17.62 6.71 -9.36
CA ARG A 596 18.93 6.18 -9.73
C ARG A 596 20.04 7.06 -9.18
N ALA A 597 21.03 6.46 -8.52
CA ALA A 597 22.24 7.14 -8.09
C ALA A 597 23.08 7.56 -9.31
N VAL A 598 23.41 8.85 -9.42
CA VAL A 598 24.16 9.42 -10.56
C VAL A 598 25.67 9.27 -10.38
N ALA A 599 26.12 9.08 -9.14
CA ALA A 599 27.50 8.86 -8.71
C ALA A 599 27.52 7.94 -7.47
N ASP A 600 28.71 7.53 -7.03
CA ASP A 600 28.86 6.87 -5.74
C ASP A 600 28.52 7.86 -4.61
N ILE A 601 27.69 7.44 -3.66
CA ILE A 601 27.21 8.22 -2.52
C ILE A 601 27.78 7.53 -1.28
N GLU A 602 28.61 8.22 -0.50
CA GLU A 602 29.39 7.62 0.62
C GLU A 602 28.99 8.15 2.01
N SER A 603 27.91 8.91 2.13
CA SER A 603 27.41 9.43 3.42
C SER A 603 25.92 9.23 3.60
N ALA A 604 25.51 8.91 4.83
CA ALA A 604 24.10 8.87 5.25
C ALA A 604 23.46 10.27 5.21
N GLY A 605 22.15 10.33 4.94
CA GLY A 605 21.35 11.57 4.92
C GLY A 605 21.15 12.24 3.56
N PHE A 606 21.78 11.74 2.48
CA PHE A 606 21.52 12.23 1.11
C PHE A 606 20.26 11.60 0.50
N ARG A 607 19.09 12.04 0.97
CA ARG A 607 17.78 11.49 0.58
C ARG A 607 17.44 11.72 -0.91
N PRO A 608 16.93 10.71 -1.64
CA PRO A 608 16.38 10.88 -2.98
C PRO A 608 15.26 11.93 -3.00
N GLY A 609 15.19 12.71 -4.08
CA GLY A 609 14.24 13.82 -4.22
C GLY A 609 14.64 15.15 -3.58
N HIS A 610 15.62 15.16 -2.66
CA HIS A 610 16.17 16.40 -2.07
C HIS A 610 17.53 16.79 -2.67
N PHE A 611 18.25 15.82 -3.23
CA PHE A 611 19.60 16.01 -3.79
C PHE A 611 19.65 15.58 -5.26
N GLU A 612 19.06 16.38 -6.15
CA GLU A 612 18.94 16.12 -7.60
C GLU A 612 20.28 15.91 -8.33
N LYS A 613 21.40 16.38 -7.77
CA LYS A 613 22.74 16.14 -8.33
C LYS A 613 23.27 14.73 -8.05
N LEU A 614 22.74 14.06 -7.03
CA LEU A 614 23.14 12.71 -6.62
C LEU A 614 22.11 11.66 -7.06
N TRP A 615 20.85 12.05 -7.20
CA TRP A 615 19.74 11.18 -7.56
C TRP A 615 19.00 11.71 -8.79
N THR A 616 18.66 10.82 -9.73
CA THR A 616 17.75 11.11 -10.82
C THR A 616 16.50 10.25 -10.69
N ALA A 617 15.33 10.88 -10.62
CA ALA A 617 14.06 10.16 -10.65
C ALA A 617 13.92 9.38 -11.97
N GLN A 618 13.52 8.11 -11.87
CA GLN A 618 13.22 7.26 -13.01
C GLN A 618 11.70 7.10 -13.14
N ARG A 619 11.23 7.03 -14.38
CA ARG A 619 9.83 6.67 -14.66
C ARG A 619 9.69 5.16 -14.45
N THR A 620 8.68 4.73 -13.69
CA THR A 620 8.31 3.31 -13.59
C THR A 620 7.60 2.87 -14.86
N VAL A 621 7.75 1.61 -15.21
CA VAL A 621 7.10 1.03 -16.39
C VAL A 621 6.25 -0.14 -15.97
N TYR A 622 4.94 0.05 -16.04
CA TYR A 622 3.98 -1.01 -15.75
C TYR A 622 3.51 -1.69 -17.04
N PRO A 623 3.75 -3.01 -17.22
CA PRO A 623 3.42 -3.74 -18.46
C PRO A 623 1.97 -3.68 -18.91
N TYR A 624 1.04 -3.42 -18.00
CA TYR A 624 -0.39 -3.30 -18.31
C TYR A 624 -0.65 -2.32 -19.45
N ARG A 625 0.12 -1.22 -19.52
CA ARG A 625 -0.02 -0.21 -20.58
C ARG A 625 0.10 -0.79 -22.00
N TYR A 626 0.88 -1.86 -22.17
CA TYR A 626 1.10 -2.54 -23.45
C TYR A 626 0.08 -3.64 -23.73
N LEU A 627 -0.33 -4.34 -22.68
CA LEU A 627 -1.03 -5.61 -22.80
C LEU A 627 -2.54 -5.47 -22.70
N GLN A 628 -3.05 -4.37 -22.13
CA GLN A 628 -4.47 -4.19 -21.81
C GLN A 628 -5.36 -4.38 -23.05
N TYR A 629 -5.01 -3.75 -24.18
CA TYR A 629 -5.82 -3.76 -25.40
C TYR A 629 -5.64 -5.01 -26.28
N LEU A 630 -4.82 -5.99 -25.87
CA LEU A 630 -4.51 -7.14 -26.72
C LEU A 630 -5.65 -8.16 -26.74
N GLU A 631 -6.30 -8.33 -27.89
CA GLU A 631 -7.26 -9.41 -28.14
C GLU A 631 -6.58 -10.65 -28.73
N VAL A 632 -6.76 -11.78 -28.04
CA VAL A 632 -6.19 -13.07 -28.42
C VAL A 632 -7.19 -13.85 -29.27
N ARG A 633 -6.75 -14.30 -30.45
CA ARG A 633 -7.53 -15.20 -31.34
C ARG A 633 -7.09 -16.65 -31.27
N GLY A 634 -5.87 -16.91 -30.83
CA GLY A 634 -5.33 -18.26 -30.69
C GLY A 634 -4.16 -18.32 -29.72
N LEU A 635 -3.90 -19.53 -29.21
CA LEU A 635 -2.74 -19.83 -28.38
C LEU A 635 -2.05 -21.07 -28.95
N ARG A 636 -0.76 -20.96 -29.25
CA ARG A 636 0.11 -22.09 -29.53
C ARG A 636 1.07 -22.29 -28.36
N ILE A 637 1.13 -23.52 -27.87
CA ILE A 637 2.03 -23.95 -26.81
C ILE A 637 3.00 -24.95 -27.43
N ASP A 638 4.26 -24.58 -27.60
CA ASP A 638 5.31 -25.50 -28.02
C ASP A 638 6.19 -25.85 -26.82
N VAL A 639 6.49 -27.13 -26.64
CA VAL A 639 7.45 -27.59 -25.63
C VAL A 639 8.56 -28.40 -26.28
N THR A 640 9.78 -28.15 -25.83
CA THR A 640 10.95 -28.93 -26.18
C THR A 640 11.57 -29.44 -24.89
N VAL A 641 11.61 -30.76 -24.70
CA VAL A 641 12.19 -31.38 -23.52
C VAL A 641 13.34 -32.27 -23.92
N ARG A 642 14.48 -32.15 -23.23
CA ARG A 642 15.69 -32.93 -23.49
C ARG A 642 16.05 -33.78 -22.29
N GLY A 643 16.33 -35.05 -22.56
CA GLY A 643 17.01 -35.93 -21.61
C GLY A 643 16.14 -36.59 -20.55
N VAL A 644 14.87 -36.85 -20.83
CA VAL A 644 13.93 -37.61 -19.97
C VAL A 644 14.47 -39.03 -19.72
N ARG A 645 14.45 -39.47 -18.47
CA ARG A 645 15.03 -40.75 -18.00
C ARG A 645 14.04 -41.65 -17.28
N ASP A 646 12.98 -41.09 -16.71
CA ASP A 646 11.87 -41.81 -16.09
C ASP A 646 11.01 -42.47 -17.17
N LEU A 647 11.54 -43.59 -17.66
CA LEU A 647 10.98 -44.37 -18.75
C LEU A 647 10.61 -45.76 -18.25
N VAL A 648 9.41 -46.20 -18.59
CA VAL A 648 9.02 -47.60 -18.49
C VAL A 648 9.65 -48.35 -19.65
N VAL A 649 10.67 -49.15 -19.37
CA VAL A 649 11.37 -49.93 -20.40
C VAL A 649 10.99 -51.40 -20.28
N GLU A 650 10.48 -52.01 -21.36
CA GLU A 650 10.06 -53.41 -21.39
C GLU A 650 10.60 -54.08 -22.67
N ASN A 651 11.26 -55.23 -22.54
CA ASN A 651 11.64 -56.06 -23.68
C ASN A 651 10.76 -57.31 -23.75
N ASP A 652 10.98 -58.20 -24.71
CA ASP A 652 10.22 -59.46 -24.84
C ASP A 652 10.29 -60.38 -23.60
N GLN A 653 11.21 -60.14 -22.66
CA GLN A 653 11.37 -60.90 -21.41
C GLN A 653 10.71 -60.21 -20.20
N GLY A 654 10.24 -58.98 -20.34
CA GLY A 654 9.55 -58.19 -19.30
C GLY A 654 10.15 -56.81 -19.06
N VAL A 655 9.66 -56.15 -18.00
CA VAL A 655 10.13 -54.81 -17.59
C VAL A 655 11.57 -54.88 -17.11
N VAL A 656 12.39 -53.92 -17.55
CA VAL A 656 13.81 -53.78 -17.18
C VAL A 656 14.05 -52.44 -16.49
N ASP A 657 15.09 -52.41 -15.66
CA ASP A 657 15.53 -51.22 -14.91
C ASP A 657 16.50 -50.40 -15.79
N PRO A 658 16.09 -49.23 -16.34
CA PRO A 658 16.94 -48.44 -17.23
C PRO A 658 18.13 -47.78 -16.52
N ALA A 659 18.20 -47.84 -15.18
CA ALA A 659 19.35 -47.36 -14.42
C ALA A 659 20.55 -48.33 -14.43
N LYS A 660 20.40 -49.53 -15.02
CA LYS A 660 21.45 -50.54 -15.14
C LYS A 660 21.60 -50.99 -16.59
N PRO A 661 22.79 -51.46 -17.02
CA PRO A 661 22.93 -52.04 -18.35
C PRO A 661 21.93 -53.19 -18.60
N PHE A 662 21.19 -53.11 -19.70
CA PHE A 662 20.15 -54.09 -20.06
C PHE A 662 20.21 -54.48 -21.53
N MET A 663 19.61 -55.62 -21.87
CA MET A 663 19.56 -56.13 -23.25
C MET A 663 18.23 -55.71 -23.90
N PRO A 664 18.20 -54.75 -24.84
CA PRO A 664 16.96 -54.18 -25.36
C PRO A 664 16.09 -55.18 -26.13
N PHE A 665 16.70 -56.19 -26.73
CA PHE A 665 16.02 -57.24 -27.49
C PHE A 665 16.09 -58.61 -26.79
N GLY A 666 16.35 -58.61 -25.47
CA GLY A 666 16.53 -59.81 -24.66
C GLY A 666 17.88 -60.51 -24.87
N ALA A 667 18.11 -61.60 -24.13
CA ALA A 667 19.39 -62.32 -24.13
C ALA A 667 19.71 -63.10 -25.43
N SER A 668 18.72 -63.32 -26.29
CA SER A 668 18.90 -63.93 -27.61
C SER A 668 18.00 -63.19 -28.60
N PRO A 669 18.46 -62.03 -29.12
CA PRO A 669 17.73 -61.20 -30.05
C PRO A 669 17.29 -61.99 -31.29
N LYS A 670 16.06 -61.79 -31.76
CA LYS A 670 15.57 -62.36 -33.03
C LYS A 670 14.98 -61.26 -33.89
N VAL A 671 14.92 -61.47 -35.20
CA VAL A 671 14.11 -60.58 -36.06
C VAL A 671 12.66 -60.58 -35.53
N GLY A 672 12.12 -59.40 -35.24
CA GLY A 672 10.83 -59.21 -34.56
C GLY A 672 10.93 -58.98 -33.05
N SER A 673 12.09 -59.16 -32.42
CA SER A 673 12.27 -58.83 -31.01
C SER A 673 12.12 -57.33 -30.77
N SER A 674 11.45 -56.98 -29.67
CA SER A 674 10.99 -55.62 -29.44
C SER A 674 11.49 -55.04 -28.12
N LEU A 675 11.77 -53.73 -28.16
CA LEU A 675 11.94 -52.85 -27.02
C LEU A 675 10.75 -51.90 -26.97
N LEU A 676 10.01 -51.89 -25.86
CA LEU A 676 8.95 -50.96 -25.56
C LEU A 676 9.49 -49.87 -24.63
N LEU A 677 9.23 -48.62 -24.99
CA LEU A 677 9.53 -47.43 -24.19
C LEU A 677 8.22 -46.74 -23.88
N GLY A 678 7.91 -46.60 -22.59
CA GLY A 678 6.72 -45.94 -22.10
C GLY A 678 7.05 -44.73 -21.24
N SER A 679 6.21 -43.71 -21.34
CA SER A 679 6.28 -42.51 -20.51
C SER A 679 4.91 -41.84 -20.49
N ARG A 680 4.36 -41.61 -19.30
CA ARG A 680 3.11 -40.87 -19.17
C ARG A 680 3.26 -39.45 -19.72
N GLU A 681 4.37 -38.79 -19.39
CA GLU A 681 4.65 -37.41 -19.79
C GLU A 681 4.77 -37.26 -21.31
N VAL A 682 5.60 -38.08 -21.95
CA VAL A 682 5.95 -37.88 -23.36
C VAL A 682 4.79 -38.25 -24.28
N PHE A 683 4.16 -39.39 -24.03
CA PHE A 683 3.16 -39.94 -24.94
C PHE A 683 1.72 -39.49 -24.66
N SER A 684 1.50 -38.58 -23.69
CA SER A 684 0.21 -37.89 -23.51
C SER A 684 0.04 -36.67 -24.43
N LYS A 685 1.14 -36.22 -25.07
CA LYS A 685 1.18 -34.98 -25.85
C LYS A 685 1.11 -35.23 -27.36
N GLN A 686 0.76 -34.17 -28.11
CA GLN A 686 0.86 -34.19 -29.57
C GLN A 686 2.32 -34.03 -30.00
N LEU A 687 2.96 -35.16 -30.33
CA LEU A 687 4.40 -35.23 -30.63
C LEU A 687 4.70 -34.88 -32.09
N GLY A 688 5.43 -33.78 -32.30
CA GLY A 688 6.00 -33.41 -33.60
C GLY A 688 7.37 -34.04 -33.83
N GLU A 689 8.15 -34.28 -32.77
CA GLU A 689 9.47 -34.91 -32.88
C GLU A 689 9.76 -35.76 -31.65
N VAL A 690 10.38 -36.92 -31.87
CA VAL A 690 10.91 -37.77 -30.81
C VAL A 690 12.34 -38.14 -31.16
N ARG A 691 13.23 -38.01 -30.19
CA ARG A 691 14.63 -38.39 -30.27
C ARG A 691 14.95 -39.37 -29.16
N LEU A 692 15.60 -40.47 -29.53
CA LEU A 692 16.10 -41.49 -28.63
C LEU A 692 17.62 -41.45 -28.62
N ASP A 693 18.20 -41.12 -27.47
CA ASP A 693 19.64 -41.18 -27.25
C ASP A 693 20.00 -42.48 -26.53
N ILE A 694 20.87 -43.28 -27.14
CA ILE A 694 21.28 -44.60 -26.67
C ILE A 694 22.79 -44.60 -26.43
N GLY A 695 23.19 -44.86 -25.19
CA GLY A 695 24.55 -45.23 -24.83
C GLY A 695 24.70 -46.74 -24.81
N TRP A 696 25.45 -47.29 -25.76
CA TRP A 696 25.71 -48.72 -25.89
C TRP A 696 26.85 -49.17 -24.96
N ALA A 697 26.71 -50.39 -24.44
CA ALA A 697 27.70 -51.12 -23.64
C ALA A 697 28.08 -52.44 -24.33
N ALA A 698 29.18 -53.04 -23.86
CA ALA A 698 29.66 -54.34 -24.31
C ALA A 698 29.90 -54.45 -25.82
N LEU A 699 30.21 -53.32 -26.48
CA LEU A 699 30.51 -53.27 -27.91
C LEU A 699 31.78 -54.09 -28.26
N PRO A 700 31.84 -54.69 -29.46
CA PRO A 700 33.05 -55.33 -29.94
C PRO A 700 34.26 -54.39 -30.00
N THR A 701 35.48 -54.94 -29.88
CA THR A 701 36.73 -54.16 -30.00
C THR A 701 37.15 -53.90 -31.45
N GLU A 702 36.48 -54.53 -32.40
CA GLU A 702 36.61 -54.37 -33.86
C GLU A 702 35.26 -53.96 -34.46
N GLY A 703 35.20 -53.52 -35.72
CA GLY A 703 33.93 -53.27 -36.40
C GLY A 703 33.13 -54.56 -36.65
N PHE A 704 31.81 -54.44 -36.88
CA PHE A 704 30.94 -55.59 -37.10
C PHE A 704 31.33 -56.41 -38.34
N ALA A 705 31.93 -55.79 -39.36
CA ALA A 705 32.48 -56.52 -40.52
C ALA A 705 33.56 -57.53 -40.11
N GLY A 706 34.48 -57.14 -39.21
CA GLY A 706 35.52 -58.03 -38.66
C GLY A 706 34.95 -59.03 -37.64
N TYR A 707 34.09 -58.56 -36.73
CA TYR A 707 33.50 -59.38 -35.68
C TYR A 707 32.73 -60.60 -36.22
N TYR A 708 32.09 -60.43 -37.38
CA TYR A 708 31.28 -61.45 -38.05
C TYR A 708 31.98 -62.08 -39.27
N GLN A 709 33.29 -61.94 -39.46
CA GLN A 709 34.00 -62.44 -40.66
C GLN A 709 33.84 -63.96 -40.91
N GLU A 710 33.61 -64.75 -39.85
CA GLU A 710 33.42 -66.21 -39.91
C GLU A 710 31.94 -66.62 -40.04
N TYR A 711 31.03 -65.66 -40.18
CA TYR A 711 29.61 -65.87 -40.41
C TYR A 711 29.28 -65.70 -41.91
N THR A 712 28.20 -66.33 -42.37
CA THR A 712 27.60 -66.03 -43.68
C THR A 712 26.82 -64.71 -43.65
N LEU A 713 26.37 -64.27 -42.46
CA LEU A 713 26.08 -62.87 -42.21
C LEU A 713 27.36 -62.04 -42.44
N SER A 714 27.36 -61.21 -43.48
CA SER A 714 28.53 -60.38 -43.84
C SER A 714 28.17 -58.90 -43.74
N PRO A 715 28.22 -58.29 -42.54
CA PRO A 715 28.06 -56.85 -42.37
C PRO A 715 29.10 -56.10 -43.20
N ASP A 716 28.66 -55.13 -43.99
CA ASP A 716 29.53 -54.25 -44.78
C ASP A 716 30.08 -53.08 -43.95
N ASN A 717 29.41 -52.73 -42.86
CA ASN A 717 29.77 -51.65 -41.92
C ASN A 717 29.05 -51.83 -40.57
N ASN A 718 29.25 -50.89 -39.64
CA ASN A 718 28.60 -50.93 -38.32
C ASN A 718 27.10 -50.56 -38.38
N GLN A 719 26.64 -49.91 -39.44
CA GLN A 719 25.24 -49.53 -39.65
C GLN A 719 24.36 -50.72 -40.11
N PHE A 720 24.92 -51.92 -40.25
CA PHE A 720 24.22 -53.08 -40.81
C PHE A 720 22.96 -53.50 -40.04
N PHE A 721 22.95 -53.41 -38.70
CA PHE A 721 21.80 -53.80 -37.87
C PHE A 721 20.77 -52.67 -37.76
N LYS A 722 19.50 -52.99 -38.00
CA LYS A 722 18.42 -52.00 -38.07
C LYS A 722 17.21 -52.37 -37.22
N ALA A 723 16.44 -51.36 -36.83
CA ALA A 723 15.16 -51.54 -36.16
C ALA A 723 14.11 -50.54 -36.65
N THR A 724 12.84 -50.95 -36.62
CA THR A 724 11.69 -50.12 -36.98
C THR A 724 11.03 -49.55 -35.74
N ALA A 725 10.60 -48.29 -35.79
CA ALA A 725 9.86 -47.65 -34.71
C ALA A 725 8.36 -47.64 -35.02
N ALA A 726 7.52 -47.86 -34.02
CA ALA A 726 6.08 -47.67 -34.08
C ALA A 726 5.58 -46.98 -32.81
N PHE A 727 4.60 -46.09 -32.95
CA PHE A 727 3.97 -45.38 -31.83
C PHE A 727 2.55 -45.90 -31.60
N LEU A 728 2.16 -46.06 -30.33
CA LEU A 728 0.82 -46.49 -29.97
C LEU A 728 -0.16 -45.31 -30.03
N ASN A 729 -1.04 -45.31 -31.01
CA ASN A 729 -1.99 -44.24 -31.29
C ASN A 729 -3.42 -44.77 -31.31
N SER A 730 -4.25 -44.31 -30.36
CA SER A 730 -5.66 -44.69 -30.24
C SER A 730 -5.92 -46.21 -30.14
N GLY A 731 -4.92 -46.99 -29.73
CA GLY A 731 -4.95 -48.45 -29.62
C GLY A 731 -4.18 -49.18 -30.73
N ASP A 732 -3.81 -48.48 -31.79
CA ASP A 732 -3.12 -49.05 -32.95
C ASP A 732 -1.63 -48.70 -32.95
N TRP A 733 -0.78 -49.67 -33.32
CA TRP A 733 0.65 -49.44 -33.52
C TRP A 733 0.90 -48.87 -34.92
N VAL A 734 1.31 -47.60 -35.00
CA VAL A 734 1.58 -46.89 -36.25
C VAL A 734 3.10 -46.79 -36.47
N THR A 735 3.62 -47.43 -37.51
CA THR A 735 5.05 -47.38 -37.85
C THR A 735 5.47 -45.97 -38.28
N ALA A 736 6.57 -45.46 -37.71
CA ALA A 736 7.13 -44.15 -38.02
C ALA A 736 8.40 -44.28 -38.88
N GLY A 737 8.29 -43.81 -40.12
CA GLY A 737 9.43 -43.72 -41.05
C GLY A 737 10.03 -45.06 -41.46
N ALA A 738 11.25 -45.01 -42.01
CA ALA A 738 12.03 -46.19 -42.41
C ALA A 738 12.81 -46.80 -41.24
N ALA A 739 13.27 -48.03 -41.41
CA ALA A 739 14.12 -48.72 -40.44
C ALA A 739 15.41 -47.91 -40.16
N GLN A 740 15.73 -47.74 -38.88
CA GLN A 740 16.85 -46.95 -38.38
C GLN A 740 18.05 -47.85 -38.09
N HIS A 741 19.25 -47.39 -38.44
CA HIS A 741 20.51 -48.05 -38.09
C HIS A 741 20.78 -47.93 -36.58
N LEU A 742 21.00 -49.07 -35.92
CA LEU A 742 21.20 -49.17 -34.47
C LEU A 742 22.57 -48.65 -34.00
N PHE A 743 23.58 -48.73 -34.87
CA PHE A 743 24.94 -48.27 -34.59
C PHE A 743 25.45 -47.40 -35.73
N ASP A 744 26.57 -46.72 -35.48
CA ASP A 744 27.25 -45.86 -36.45
C ASP A 744 28.73 -46.23 -36.56
N ASP A 745 29.39 -45.81 -37.64
CA ASP A 745 30.72 -46.25 -38.05
C ASP A 745 31.89 -45.64 -37.26
N ALA A 746 31.67 -44.76 -36.28
CA ALA A 746 32.73 -44.17 -35.43
C ALA A 746 34.04 -43.76 -36.17
N GLY A 747 33.93 -43.25 -37.41
CA GLY A 747 35.07 -42.82 -38.23
C GLY A 747 35.72 -43.91 -39.12
N GLY A 748 35.12 -45.09 -39.28
CA GLY A 748 35.52 -46.10 -40.27
C GLY A 748 34.97 -47.51 -39.98
N THR A 749 34.72 -48.31 -41.03
CA THR A 749 34.07 -49.64 -40.95
C THR A 749 34.83 -50.67 -40.11
N ASP A 750 36.14 -50.49 -39.93
CA ASP A 750 37.01 -51.41 -39.18
C ASP A 750 37.10 -51.06 -37.68
N ASN A 751 36.61 -49.87 -37.28
CA ASN A 751 36.62 -49.42 -35.89
C ASN A 751 35.42 -50.01 -35.13
N PRO A 752 35.51 -50.13 -33.78
CA PRO A 752 34.36 -50.41 -32.93
C PRO A 752 33.15 -49.56 -33.29
N PRO A 753 31.91 -50.10 -33.20
CA PRO A 753 30.71 -49.29 -33.35
C PRO A 753 30.72 -48.08 -32.39
N ALA A 754 30.06 -47.00 -32.78
CA ALA A 754 29.93 -45.83 -31.90
C ALA A 754 29.24 -46.19 -30.58
N ALA A 755 29.84 -45.76 -29.46
CA ALA A 755 29.28 -45.97 -28.12
C ALA A 755 27.97 -45.20 -27.88
N GLU A 756 27.75 -44.11 -28.61
CA GLU A 756 26.54 -43.28 -28.51
C GLU A 756 25.81 -43.28 -29.85
N ARG A 757 24.47 -43.36 -29.80
CA ARG A 757 23.60 -43.29 -30.97
C ARG A 757 22.41 -42.38 -30.73
N CYS A 758 22.18 -41.46 -31.66
CA CYS A 758 21.03 -40.56 -31.73
C CYS A 758 20.09 -41.04 -32.82
N LEU A 759 18.85 -41.40 -32.46
CA LEU A 759 17.79 -41.73 -33.41
C LEU A 759 16.71 -40.66 -33.37
N ARG A 760 16.24 -40.20 -34.52
CA ARG A 760 15.25 -39.11 -34.64
C ARG A 760 14.09 -39.53 -35.52
N TRP A 761 12.88 -39.26 -35.04
CA TRP A 761 11.65 -39.34 -35.81
C TRP A 761 10.97 -37.98 -35.75
N SER A 762 10.43 -37.54 -36.87
CA SER A 762 9.65 -36.30 -36.97
C SER A 762 8.33 -36.59 -37.67
N GLY A 763 7.27 -36.00 -37.14
CA GLY A 763 5.98 -35.80 -37.78
C GLY A 763 5.75 -34.31 -38.01
N ASP A 764 4.64 -33.98 -38.66
CA ASP A 764 4.20 -32.59 -38.83
C ASP A 764 2.84 -32.38 -38.13
N ASP A 765 2.35 -31.14 -38.13
CA ASP A 765 1.10 -30.77 -37.48
C ASP A 765 -0.13 -31.53 -38.05
N ALA A 766 -0.07 -31.99 -39.32
CA ALA A 766 -1.16 -32.71 -39.97
C ALA A 766 -1.14 -34.23 -39.71
N ALA A 767 0.05 -34.79 -39.49
CA ALA A 767 0.31 -36.18 -39.20
C ALA A 767 1.38 -36.30 -38.09
N PRO A 768 1.02 -35.99 -36.83
CA PRO A 768 1.96 -36.06 -35.71
C PRO A 768 2.30 -37.52 -35.41
N LEU A 769 3.47 -37.74 -34.78
CA LEU A 769 3.92 -39.07 -34.38
C LEU A 769 2.97 -39.69 -33.34
N VAL A 770 2.50 -38.85 -32.42
CA VAL A 770 1.46 -39.18 -31.43
C VAL A 770 0.45 -38.04 -31.41
N ARG A 771 -0.83 -38.39 -31.39
CA ARG A 771 -1.92 -37.43 -31.24
C ARG A 771 -2.18 -37.16 -29.76
N ALA A 772 -2.58 -35.95 -29.39
CA ALA A 772 -3.07 -35.69 -28.04
C ALA A 772 -4.22 -36.66 -27.69
N ALA A 773 -4.25 -37.14 -26.46
CA ALA A 773 -5.32 -38.01 -25.95
C ALA A 773 -5.81 -37.57 -24.58
N ASP A 774 -6.87 -38.25 -24.15
CA ASP A 774 -7.43 -38.14 -22.81
C ASP A 774 -6.34 -38.36 -21.73
N PRO A 775 -6.51 -37.76 -20.53
CA PRO A 775 -5.60 -37.93 -19.41
C PRO A 775 -5.22 -39.39 -19.16
N MET A 776 -3.92 -39.63 -19.07
CA MET A 776 -3.37 -40.96 -18.90
C MET A 776 -3.16 -41.30 -17.43
N ASN A 777 -3.68 -42.46 -16.99
CA ASN A 777 -3.33 -43.01 -15.69
C ASN A 777 -1.86 -43.42 -15.64
N GLU A 778 -1.27 -43.45 -14.45
CA GLU A 778 0.08 -44.02 -14.27
C GLU A 778 0.14 -45.48 -14.69
N PHE A 779 1.28 -45.87 -15.28
CA PHE A 779 1.54 -47.23 -15.70
C PHE A 779 3.00 -47.62 -15.45
N LYS A 780 3.20 -48.91 -15.18
CA LYS A 780 4.53 -49.50 -14.93
C LYS A 780 4.97 -50.53 -15.97
N ARG A 781 4.08 -50.86 -16.91
CA ARG A 781 4.30 -51.82 -18.00
C ARG A 781 3.26 -51.63 -19.09
N TYR A 782 3.52 -52.20 -20.26
CA TYR A 782 2.52 -52.25 -21.33
C TYR A 782 1.39 -53.24 -20.98
N ALA A 783 0.14 -52.89 -21.31
CA ALA A 783 -1.03 -53.74 -21.13
C ALA A 783 -1.94 -53.72 -22.36
N VAL A 784 -2.53 -54.88 -22.67
CA VAL A 784 -3.50 -55.04 -23.76
C VAL A 784 -4.75 -54.22 -23.41
N GLY A 785 -5.08 -53.24 -24.25
CA GLY A 785 -6.18 -52.28 -24.04
C GLY A 785 -5.72 -50.84 -23.82
N MET A 786 -4.43 -50.60 -23.61
CA MET A 786 -3.88 -49.25 -23.63
C MET A 786 -4.05 -48.62 -25.01
N ARG A 787 -4.54 -47.37 -25.03
CA ARG A 787 -4.78 -46.63 -26.27
C ARG A 787 -3.57 -45.79 -26.69
N GLN A 788 -2.72 -45.41 -25.74
CA GLN A 788 -1.49 -44.63 -25.94
C GLN A 788 -0.47 -44.95 -24.83
N GLY A 789 0.69 -44.28 -24.85
CA GLY A 789 1.67 -44.35 -23.76
C GLY A 789 3.00 -44.99 -24.07
N PHE A 790 3.14 -45.58 -25.26
CA PHE A 790 4.31 -46.39 -25.61
C PHE A 790 4.77 -46.20 -27.05
N MET A 791 6.08 -46.29 -27.22
CA MET A 791 6.77 -46.50 -28.49
C MET A 791 7.36 -47.92 -28.50
N ARG A 792 7.28 -48.60 -29.64
CA ARG A 792 7.88 -49.92 -29.88
C ARG A 792 9.00 -49.80 -30.89
N PHE A 793 10.15 -50.34 -30.55
CA PHE A 793 11.32 -50.42 -31.39
C PHE A 793 11.65 -51.89 -31.68
N THR A 794 11.46 -52.32 -32.92
CA THR A 794 11.46 -53.74 -33.31
C THR A 794 12.66 -54.04 -34.21
N LEU A 795 13.48 -55.02 -33.84
CA LEU A 795 14.62 -55.48 -34.63
C LEU A 795 14.16 -56.03 -35.98
N THR A 796 14.76 -55.55 -37.08
CA THR A 796 14.43 -55.97 -38.45
C THR A 796 15.68 -56.45 -39.20
N ASP A 797 15.46 -57.16 -40.30
CA ASP A 797 16.45 -57.64 -41.27
C ASP A 797 17.37 -58.76 -40.73
N HIS A 798 18.04 -58.55 -39.59
CA HIS A 798 19.04 -59.47 -39.04
C HIS A 798 18.98 -59.57 -37.50
N ASP A 799 19.38 -60.72 -36.94
CA ASP A 799 19.25 -61.07 -35.52
C ASP A 799 20.59 -61.10 -34.75
N PHE A 800 21.60 -60.36 -35.21
CA PHE A 800 22.97 -60.42 -34.68
C PHE A 800 23.63 -61.81 -34.78
N GLY A 801 23.20 -62.63 -35.75
CA GLY A 801 23.82 -63.94 -36.02
C GLY A 801 23.38 -65.05 -35.05
N GLN A 802 22.35 -64.81 -34.24
CA GLN A 802 21.84 -65.75 -33.23
C GLN A 802 21.31 -67.05 -33.86
N ALA A 803 20.54 -66.97 -34.94
CA ALA A 803 20.06 -68.15 -35.66
C ALA A 803 21.18 -68.90 -36.39
N GLU A 804 22.23 -68.20 -36.81
CA GLU A 804 23.27 -68.75 -37.69
C GLU A 804 24.42 -69.41 -36.92
N TYR A 805 24.76 -68.91 -35.73
CA TYR A 805 25.91 -69.34 -34.96
C TYR A 805 26.07 -70.87 -34.80
N PRO A 806 25.02 -71.66 -34.51
CA PRO A 806 25.16 -73.11 -34.41
C PRO A 806 25.67 -73.75 -35.70
N GLN A 807 25.26 -73.23 -36.87
CA GLN A 807 25.68 -73.72 -38.18
C GLN A 807 27.11 -73.26 -38.51
N ALA A 808 27.44 -71.99 -38.24
CA ALA A 808 28.79 -71.45 -38.42
C ALA A 808 29.82 -72.20 -37.56
N LEU A 809 29.50 -72.45 -36.27
CA LEU A 809 30.35 -73.20 -35.36
C LEU A 809 30.53 -74.66 -35.80
N ALA A 810 29.45 -75.33 -36.21
CA ALA A 810 29.53 -76.70 -36.71
C ALA A 810 30.39 -76.82 -37.97
N THR A 811 30.31 -75.82 -38.86
CA THR A 811 31.13 -75.74 -40.09
C THR A 811 32.60 -75.53 -39.75
N ALA A 812 32.91 -74.57 -38.88
CA ALA A 812 34.27 -74.31 -38.41
C ALA A 812 34.92 -75.55 -37.75
N VAL A 813 34.17 -76.26 -36.90
CA VAL A 813 34.66 -77.49 -36.25
C VAL A 813 34.85 -78.63 -37.25
N ARG A 814 33.93 -78.81 -38.21
CA ARG A 814 34.02 -79.84 -39.25
C ARG A 814 35.23 -79.59 -40.17
N ASP A 815 35.41 -78.35 -40.58
CA ASP A 815 36.37 -77.96 -41.61
C ASP A 815 37.73 -77.52 -41.01
N LYS A 816 37.88 -77.58 -39.67
CA LYS A 816 39.04 -77.11 -38.89
C LYS A 816 39.40 -75.64 -39.18
N GLY A 817 38.38 -74.81 -39.40
CA GLY A 817 38.49 -73.37 -39.60
C GLY A 817 38.62 -72.59 -38.30
N ALA A 818 38.63 -71.26 -38.40
CA ALA A 818 38.57 -70.38 -37.24
C ALA A 818 37.20 -70.49 -36.56
N ILE A 819 37.19 -70.49 -35.22
CA ILE A 819 35.96 -70.57 -34.45
C ILE A 819 35.26 -69.21 -34.53
N PRO A 820 33.99 -69.14 -34.97
CA PRO A 820 33.27 -67.86 -35.02
C PRO A 820 33.12 -67.27 -33.62
N ASN A 821 33.23 -65.95 -33.51
CA ASN A 821 32.93 -65.20 -32.28
C ASN A 821 31.50 -65.53 -31.80
N LEU A 822 31.22 -65.43 -30.50
CA LEU A 822 29.83 -65.55 -30.02
C LEU A 822 28.98 -64.42 -30.64
N PRO A 823 27.69 -64.66 -30.95
CA PRO A 823 26.78 -63.62 -31.42
C PRO A 823 26.77 -62.42 -30.48
N HIS A 824 26.91 -61.21 -31.02
CA HIS A 824 26.87 -60.01 -30.20
C HIS A 824 25.46 -59.85 -29.62
N VAL A 825 25.36 -59.69 -28.29
CA VAL A 825 24.11 -59.33 -27.63
C VAL A 825 24.21 -57.84 -27.26
N PRO A 826 23.47 -56.96 -27.95
CA PRO A 826 23.57 -55.54 -27.69
C PRO A 826 23.11 -55.23 -26.26
N GLN A 827 23.81 -54.31 -25.58
CA GLN A 827 23.45 -53.84 -24.25
C GLN A 827 23.37 -52.32 -24.25
N ILE A 828 22.31 -51.77 -23.68
CA ILE A 828 22.16 -50.33 -23.48
C ILE A 828 22.60 -50.02 -22.04
N ALA A 829 23.62 -49.18 -21.90
CA ALA A 829 24.08 -48.66 -20.61
C ALA A 829 23.23 -47.48 -20.12
N GLN A 830 22.79 -46.63 -21.06
CA GLN A 830 21.96 -45.46 -20.77
C GLN A 830 21.00 -45.22 -21.93
N ILE A 831 19.78 -44.82 -21.60
CA ILE A 831 18.77 -44.42 -22.56
C ILE A 831 18.14 -43.11 -22.11
N LYS A 832 17.92 -42.18 -23.04
CA LYS A 832 17.22 -40.93 -22.78
C LYS A 832 16.26 -40.63 -23.92
N LEU A 833 15.13 -40.04 -23.59
CA LEU A 833 14.15 -39.58 -24.55
C LEU A 833 14.14 -38.05 -24.57
N SER A 834 14.12 -37.47 -25.76
CA SER A 834 13.90 -36.04 -25.96
C SER A 834 12.74 -35.87 -26.94
N TYR A 835 11.95 -34.83 -26.78
CA TYR A 835 10.77 -34.64 -27.63
C TYR A 835 10.48 -33.17 -27.91
N LYS A 836 9.80 -32.93 -29.04
CA LYS A 836 9.12 -31.67 -29.32
C LYS A 836 7.64 -31.97 -29.48
N ALA A 837 6.82 -31.22 -28.76
CA ALA A 837 5.37 -31.33 -28.83
C ALA A 837 4.76 -29.93 -28.97
N HIS A 838 3.58 -29.86 -29.58
CA HIS A 838 2.87 -28.61 -29.72
C HIS A 838 1.37 -28.80 -29.54
N GLN A 839 0.69 -27.75 -29.11
CA GLN A 839 -0.76 -27.67 -29.05
C GLN A 839 -1.20 -26.31 -29.57
N ILE A 840 -2.31 -26.27 -30.32
CA ILE A 840 -2.91 -25.04 -30.82
C ILE A 840 -4.36 -24.99 -30.32
N VAL A 841 -4.74 -23.84 -29.78
CA VAL A 841 -6.10 -23.52 -29.31
C VAL A 841 -6.61 -22.34 -30.11
N ASP A 842 -7.82 -22.45 -30.65
CA ASP A 842 -8.49 -21.37 -31.39
C ASP A 842 -9.61 -20.75 -30.53
N TYR A 843 -9.45 -19.48 -30.16
CA TYR A 843 -10.42 -18.74 -29.34
C TYR A 843 -11.50 -18.02 -30.17
N ARG A 844 -11.55 -18.24 -31.49
CA ARG A 844 -12.62 -17.70 -32.36
C ARG A 844 -13.87 -18.57 -32.36
N GLY A 845 -13.76 -19.84 -31.95
CA GLY A 845 -14.84 -20.82 -31.95
C GLY A 845 -15.86 -20.56 -30.85
N LYS A 846 -17.17 -20.65 -31.15
CA LYS A 846 -18.28 -20.24 -30.26
C LYS A 846 -19.20 -21.39 -29.81
N GLY A 847 -18.74 -22.64 -29.83
CA GLY A 847 -19.59 -23.82 -29.54
C GLY A 847 -19.44 -24.35 -28.11
N ALA A 848 -20.55 -24.74 -27.48
CA ALA A 848 -20.55 -25.38 -26.15
C ALA A 848 -19.71 -26.68 -26.14
N ASP A 849 -19.76 -27.48 -27.21
CA ASP A 849 -18.95 -28.70 -27.32
C ASP A 849 -17.45 -28.37 -27.26
N ALA A 850 -17.02 -27.32 -27.97
CA ALA A 850 -15.62 -26.88 -27.98
C ALA A 850 -15.16 -26.42 -26.59
N PHE A 851 -16.05 -25.82 -25.79
CA PHE A 851 -15.75 -25.52 -24.39
C PHE A 851 -15.57 -26.84 -23.61
N THR A 852 -16.53 -27.75 -23.64
CA THR A 852 -16.46 -29.00 -22.84
C THR A 852 -15.30 -29.93 -23.19
N THR A 853 -14.81 -29.90 -24.43
CA THR A 853 -13.71 -30.76 -24.89
C THR A 853 -12.36 -30.05 -24.97
N ARG A 854 -12.26 -28.78 -24.51
CA ARG A 854 -10.99 -28.04 -24.54
C ARG A 854 -10.00 -28.69 -23.58
N THR A 855 -8.76 -28.80 -24.03
CA THR A 855 -7.67 -29.39 -23.24
C THR A 855 -6.74 -28.34 -22.67
N ALA A 856 -6.85 -27.08 -23.10
CA ALA A 856 -6.08 -25.97 -22.54
C ALA A 856 -7.03 -24.81 -22.25
N GLN A 857 -6.74 -24.10 -21.17
CA GLN A 857 -7.51 -22.97 -20.65
C GLN A 857 -6.60 -21.75 -20.57
N LEU A 858 -7.15 -20.60 -20.88
CA LEU A 858 -6.50 -19.30 -20.73
C LEU A 858 -7.35 -18.49 -19.75
N PHE A 859 -6.75 -17.85 -18.77
CA PHE A 859 -7.44 -17.07 -17.75
C PHE A 859 -6.95 -15.63 -17.75
N GLN A 860 -7.86 -14.69 -17.49
CA GLN A 860 -7.54 -13.36 -16.98
C GLN A 860 -7.42 -13.43 -15.46
N VAL A 861 -6.38 -12.82 -14.92
CA VAL A 861 -6.22 -12.60 -13.48
C VAL A 861 -6.66 -11.17 -13.15
N TRP A 862 -7.72 -11.06 -12.37
CA TRP A 862 -8.29 -9.82 -11.83
C TRP A 862 -7.77 -9.57 -10.42
N PRO A 863 -7.89 -8.34 -9.87
CA PRO A 863 -7.37 -8.05 -8.53
C PRO A 863 -8.03 -8.87 -7.42
N PHE A 864 -9.25 -9.36 -7.64
CA PHE A 864 -10.08 -10.02 -6.64
C PHE A 864 -10.60 -11.39 -7.08
N GLY A 865 -10.05 -11.94 -8.17
CA GLY A 865 -10.54 -13.16 -8.78
C GLY A 865 -9.92 -13.43 -10.15
N GLN A 866 -10.44 -14.40 -10.87
CA GLN A 866 -9.89 -14.84 -12.14
C GLN A 866 -10.99 -15.45 -12.98
N ARG A 867 -10.95 -15.18 -14.28
CA ARG A 867 -11.97 -15.61 -15.23
C ARG A 867 -11.31 -16.34 -16.37
N GLU A 868 -11.89 -17.44 -16.83
CA GLU A 868 -11.45 -18.07 -18.07
C GLU A 868 -11.82 -17.22 -19.30
N ILE A 869 -10.83 -16.98 -20.18
CA ILE A 869 -11.02 -16.43 -21.52
C ILE A 869 -11.60 -17.53 -22.41
N TRP A 870 -12.93 -17.54 -22.51
CA TRP A 870 -13.61 -18.33 -23.52
C TRP A 870 -14.96 -17.72 -23.91
N PRO A 871 -15.31 -17.67 -25.20
CA PRO A 871 -16.66 -17.35 -25.63
C PRO A 871 -17.62 -18.49 -25.29
N ILE A 872 -18.32 -18.43 -24.15
CA ILE A 872 -19.54 -19.23 -24.01
C ILE A 872 -20.63 -18.52 -24.81
N ALA A 873 -20.92 -19.01 -26.01
CA ALA A 873 -22.18 -18.70 -26.68
C ALA A 873 -23.14 -19.90 -26.54
N ALA A 874 -24.19 -19.73 -25.73
CA ALA A 874 -25.55 -20.27 -25.89
C ALA A 874 -26.37 -19.80 -24.66
N VAL A 875 -27.64 -19.40 -24.70
CA VAL A 875 -28.79 -19.97 -25.43
C VAL A 875 -29.85 -18.87 -25.66
N ASP A 876 -30.23 -18.62 -26.92
CA ASP A 876 -31.53 -18.06 -27.39
C ASP A 876 -32.25 -16.94 -26.58
N THR A 877 -31.55 -16.08 -25.84
CA THR A 877 -32.20 -15.04 -25.01
C THR A 877 -31.63 -13.64 -25.29
N PRO A 878 -32.48 -12.59 -25.44
CA PRO A 878 -32.01 -11.23 -25.73
C PRO A 878 -31.09 -10.69 -24.63
N GLY A 879 -29.95 -10.10 -25.01
CA GLY A 879 -28.88 -9.64 -24.11
C GLY A 879 -27.56 -10.29 -24.48
N ILE A 880 -26.95 -9.85 -25.58
CA ILE A 880 -25.69 -10.41 -26.11
C ILE A 880 -24.57 -10.12 -25.10
N ILE A 881 -24.11 -11.12 -24.35
CA ILE A 881 -22.88 -11.02 -23.56
C ILE A 881 -21.71 -10.90 -24.56
N PRO A 882 -20.86 -9.87 -24.48
CA PRO A 882 -19.70 -9.74 -25.35
C PRO A 882 -18.77 -10.96 -25.21
N VAL A 883 -18.22 -11.41 -26.33
CA VAL A 883 -17.13 -12.38 -26.32
C VAL A 883 -15.87 -11.66 -25.84
N GLU A 884 -15.50 -11.88 -24.57
CA GLU A 884 -14.26 -11.36 -24.03
C GLU A 884 -13.07 -12.18 -24.54
N ARG A 885 -12.09 -11.50 -25.14
CA ARG A 885 -10.86 -12.09 -25.69
C ARG A 885 -9.61 -11.31 -25.32
N ARG A 886 -9.75 -10.24 -24.53
CA ARG A 886 -8.62 -9.44 -24.07
C ARG A 886 -7.77 -10.28 -23.13
N LEU A 887 -6.46 -10.17 -23.21
CA LEU A 887 -5.56 -10.94 -22.35
C LEU A 887 -5.63 -10.46 -20.89
N LEU A 888 -5.95 -9.19 -20.67
CA LEU A 888 -6.00 -8.55 -19.35
C LEU A 888 -7.36 -7.92 -19.06
N PRO A 889 -7.70 -7.74 -17.77
CA PRO A 889 -8.91 -7.04 -17.38
C PRO A 889 -8.86 -5.55 -17.75
N HIS A 890 -10.02 -4.95 -18.00
CA HIS A 890 -10.18 -3.53 -18.26
C HIS A 890 -11.13 -2.88 -17.25
N PHE A 891 -10.73 -1.72 -16.75
CA PHE A 891 -11.52 -0.92 -15.82
C PHE A 891 -12.26 0.19 -16.59
N GLU A 892 -13.17 -0.19 -17.48
CA GLU A 892 -13.94 0.75 -18.29
C GLU A 892 -15.33 1.06 -17.69
N VAL A 893 -15.79 2.28 -17.95
CA VAL A 893 -17.15 2.76 -17.69
C VAL A 893 -17.70 3.47 -18.91
N THR A 894 -18.97 3.26 -19.21
CA THR A 894 -19.68 3.96 -20.28
C THR A 894 -20.52 5.07 -19.64
N GLY A 895 -19.97 6.28 -19.63
CA GLY A 895 -20.71 7.43 -19.11
C GLY A 895 -21.98 7.72 -19.94
N ALA A 896 -22.81 8.66 -19.48
CA ALA A 896 -24.08 9.03 -20.14
C ALA A 896 -23.95 9.48 -21.62
N GLY A 897 -22.73 9.78 -22.08
CA GLY A 897 -22.42 10.09 -23.48
C GLY A 897 -22.25 8.87 -24.40
N GLY A 898 -22.35 7.64 -23.88
CA GLY A 898 -22.22 6.40 -24.66
C GLY A 898 -20.80 6.06 -25.10
N VAL A 899 -19.79 6.75 -24.55
CA VAL A 899 -18.37 6.51 -24.85
C VAL A 899 -17.73 5.82 -23.66
N SER A 900 -17.17 4.63 -23.88
CA SER A 900 -16.40 3.90 -22.88
C SER A 900 -15.07 4.61 -22.61
N GLN A 901 -14.75 4.80 -21.33
CA GLN A 901 -13.52 5.43 -20.87
C GLN A 901 -12.95 4.63 -19.70
N SER A 902 -11.63 4.66 -19.53
CA SER A 902 -10.99 4.09 -18.35
C SER A 902 -11.45 4.85 -17.11
N ALA A 903 -11.90 4.12 -16.09
CA ALA A 903 -12.15 4.64 -14.77
C ALA A 903 -10.83 4.83 -14.03
N GLU A 904 -10.61 6.00 -13.44
CA GLU A 904 -9.48 6.24 -12.54
C GLU A 904 -9.73 5.59 -11.18
N GLY A 905 -10.97 5.51 -10.72
CA GLY A 905 -11.29 4.89 -9.44
C GLY A 905 -12.64 4.19 -9.46
N SER A 906 -12.72 3.04 -8.79
CA SER A 906 -13.92 2.20 -8.70
C SER A 906 -14.08 1.62 -7.30
N LEU A 907 -15.27 1.74 -6.73
CA LEU A 907 -15.72 1.09 -5.51
C LEU A 907 -16.64 -0.07 -5.89
N PHE A 908 -16.38 -1.25 -5.36
CA PHE A 908 -17.18 -2.46 -5.55
C PHE A 908 -17.92 -2.78 -4.26
N ILE A 909 -19.23 -3.04 -4.38
CA ILE A 909 -20.14 -3.26 -3.25
C ILE A 909 -20.83 -4.60 -3.44
N GLY A 910 -20.51 -5.56 -2.58
CA GLY A 910 -21.01 -6.92 -2.56
C GLY A 910 -22.20 -7.06 -1.61
N LEU A 911 -23.32 -7.51 -2.17
CA LEU A 911 -24.60 -7.65 -1.48
C LEU A 911 -24.95 -9.13 -1.26
N LYS A 912 -25.16 -9.51 0.00
CA LYS A 912 -25.68 -10.82 0.41
C LYS A 912 -27.18 -10.74 0.72
N GLY A 913 -27.86 -11.89 0.67
CA GLY A 913 -29.26 -12.01 1.08
C GLY A 913 -30.29 -11.41 0.11
N LEU A 914 -29.85 -11.01 -1.09
CA LEU A 914 -30.69 -10.35 -2.08
C LEU A 914 -31.52 -11.37 -2.88
N ASP A 915 -32.86 -11.23 -2.84
CA ASP A 915 -33.79 -12.06 -3.60
C ASP A 915 -34.34 -11.30 -4.82
N LEU A 916 -33.72 -11.50 -5.98
CA LEU A 916 -34.14 -10.87 -7.25
C LEU A 916 -35.45 -11.45 -7.82
N SER A 917 -35.97 -12.54 -7.25
CA SER A 917 -37.26 -13.12 -7.64
C SER A 917 -38.45 -12.38 -7.01
N ALA A 918 -38.19 -11.51 -6.02
CA ALA A 918 -39.18 -10.69 -5.33
C ALA A 918 -39.95 -9.72 -6.27
N SER A 919 -41.05 -9.17 -5.75
CA SER A 919 -41.93 -8.29 -6.52
C SER A 919 -41.36 -6.88 -6.63
N SER A 920 -40.68 -6.39 -5.59
CA SER A 920 -39.87 -5.18 -5.63
C SER A 920 -38.40 -5.51 -5.84
N LYS A 921 -37.76 -4.83 -6.78
CA LYS A 921 -36.32 -4.94 -7.05
C LYS A 921 -35.55 -3.69 -6.62
N ASN A 922 -36.17 -2.87 -5.76
CA ASN A 922 -35.59 -1.61 -5.35
C ASN A 922 -34.55 -1.88 -4.27
N LEU A 923 -33.35 -1.36 -4.47
CA LEU A 923 -32.30 -1.28 -3.47
C LEU A 923 -32.20 0.18 -3.01
N THR A 924 -32.09 0.37 -1.71
CA THR A 924 -31.88 1.70 -1.10
C THR A 924 -30.61 1.62 -0.27
N LEU A 925 -29.62 2.44 -0.63
CA LEU A 925 -28.32 2.50 0.06
C LEU A 925 -28.18 3.86 0.72
N LEU A 926 -27.73 3.89 1.97
CA LEU A 926 -27.31 5.12 2.64
C LEU A 926 -25.79 5.26 2.50
N MET A 927 -25.38 6.34 1.83
CA MET A 927 -23.99 6.72 1.69
C MET A 927 -23.67 7.83 2.70
N GLN A 928 -22.78 7.56 3.65
CA GLN A 928 -22.28 8.57 4.58
C GLN A 928 -20.88 8.97 4.17
N VAL A 929 -20.70 10.27 3.92
CA VAL A 929 -19.42 10.85 3.49
C VAL A 929 -18.96 11.93 4.46
N ALA A 930 -17.65 12.15 4.52
CA ALA A 930 -17.06 13.30 5.18
C ALA A 930 -17.26 14.55 4.32
N GLU A 931 -18.34 15.30 4.57
CA GLU A 931 -18.68 16.49 3.78
C GLU A 931 -17.55 17.53 3.83
N GLY A 932 -17.13 18.01 2.65
CA GLY A 932 -16.02 18.96 2.53
C GLY A 932 -14.62 18.33 2.41
N SER A 933 -14.52 17.00 2.41
CA SER A 933 -13.26 16.29 2.10
C SER A 933 -12.90 16.31 0.60
N ALA A 934 -13.88 16.53 -0.28
CA ALA A 934 -13.64 16.69 -1.71
C ALA A 934 -12.79 17.95 -2.00
N ASP A 935 -11.84 17.84 -2.92
CA ASP A 935 -11.00 18.95 -3.37
C ASP A 935 -11.83 19.97 -4.19
N PRO A 936 -12.03 21.20 -3.69
CA PRO A 936 -12.84 22.20 -4.36
C PRO A 936 -12.17 22.81 -5.61
N GLU A 937 -10.88 22.56 -5.83
CA GLU A 937 -10.16 23.00 -7.05
C GLU A 937 -10.39 22.05 -8.24
N LEU A 938 -10.84 20.82 -7.98
CA LEU A 938 -11.13 19.84 -9.02
C LEU A 938 -12.55 19.99 -9.57
N PRO A 939 -12.77 19.79 -10.88
CA PRO A 939 -14.10 19.81 -11.45
C PRO A 939 -14.91 18.61 -10.95
N VAL A 940 -16.19 18.83 -10.61
CA VAL A 940 -17.13 17.77 -10.21
C VAL A 940 -17.15 16.64 -11.23
N GLN A 941 -17.14 15.41 -10.75
CA GLN A 941 -17.12 14.20 -11.58
C GLN A 941 -18.44 13.44 -11.44
N PRO A 942 -19.02 12.95 -12.56
CA PRO A 942 -20.19 12.08 -12.48
C PRO A 942 -19.78 10.70 -11.97
N VAL A 943 -20.50 10.20 -10.97
CA VAL A 943 -20.39 8.82 -10.51
C VAL A 943 -21.23 7.92 -11.42
N VAL A 944 -20.58 6.96 -12.07
CA VAL A 944 -21.25 5.95 -12.91
C VAL A 944 -21.49 4.72 -12.06
N TRP A 945 -22.75 4.29 -11.99
CA TRP A 945 -23.15 3.07 -11.30
C TRP A 945 -23.25 1.93 -12.31
N SER A 946 -22.74 0.76 -11.95
CA SER A 946 -22.82 -0.48 -12.74
C SER A 946 -23.20 -1.68 -11.86
N TYR A 947 -23.66 -2.76 -12.49
CA TYR A 947 -23.90 -4.05 -11.85
C TYR A 947 -23.17 -5.16 -12.60
N LEU A 948 -22.88 -6.26 -11.90
CA LEU A 948 -22.18 -7.41 -12.48
C LEU A 948 -23.16 -8.47 -12.97
N LEU A 949 -22.98 -8.91 -14.22
CA LEU A 949 -23.74 -9.98 -14.86
C LEU A 949 -22.77 -10.90 -15.61
N ALA A 950 -22.66 -12.16 -15.18
CA ALA A 950 -21.79 -13.17 -15.77
C ALA A 950 -20.36 -12.65 -16.02
N ASP A 951 -19.74 -12.08 -14.98
CA ASP A 951 -18.41 -11.46 -15.02
C ASP A 951 -18.25 -10.26 -15.97
N VAL A 952 -19.36 -9.68 -16.47
CA VAL A 952 -19.36 -8.48 -17.30
C VAL A 952 -20.07 -7.33 -16.58
N TRP A 953 -19.43 -6.17 -16.55
CA TRP A 953 -20.01 -4.96 -15.96
C TRP A 953 -20.99 -4.31 -16.93
N HIS A 954 -22.18 -4.00 -16.43
CA HIS A 954 -23.23 -3.28 -17.16
C HIS A 954 -23.59 -2.01 -16.40
N ASP A 955 -23.57 -0.87 -17.08
CA ASP A 955 -23.92 0.42 -16.48
C ASP A 955 -25.44 0.55 -16.31
N PHE A 956 -25.87 1.12 -15.17
CA PHE A 956 -27.27 1.46 -14.95
C PHE A 956 -27.70 2.59 -15.89
N SER A 957 -28.87 2.41 -16.50
CA SER A 957 -29.54 3.48 -17.24
C SER A 957 -30.10 4.54 -16.29
N SER A 958 -30.39 5.74 -16.82
CA SER A 958 -30.99 6.82 -16.03
C SER A 958 -32.34 6.47 -15.42
N ASP A 959 -33.07 5.51 -16.01
CA ASP A 959 -34.38 5.08 -15.53
C ASP A 959 -34.28 4.04 -14.40
N GLU A 960 -33.12 3.37 -14.27
CA GLU A 960 -32.86 2.41 -13.19
C GLU A 960 -32.31 3.09 -11.93
N ILE A 961 -31.78 4.32 -12.04
CA ILE A 961 -31.41 5.17 -10.91
C ILE A 961 -32.63 6.02 -10.51
N LEU A 962 -33.40 5.55 -9.53
CA LEU A 962 -34.64 6.20 -9.11
C LEU A 962 -34.41 7.52 -8.38
N ALA A 963 -33.34 7.59 -7.58
CA ALA A 963 -32.95 8.80 -6.85
C ALA A 963 -31.49 8.74 -6.43
N ASP A 964 -30.81 9.87 -6.46
CA ASP A 964 -29.50 10.09 -5.83
C ASP A 964 -29.57 11.35 -4.95
N GLY A 965 -29.66 11.15 -3.63
CA GLY A 965 -29.66 12.22 -2.64
C GLY A 965 -28.27 12.76 -2.28
N THR A 966 -27.21 12.06 -2.69
CA THR A 966 -25.81 12.34 -2.33
C THR A 966 -25.19 13.45 -3.17
N ASN A 967 -25.89 13.88 -4.24
CA ASN A 967 -25.40 14.85 -5.21
C ASN A 967 -24.05 14.42 -5.82
N GLY A 968 -23.96 13.16 -6.26
CA GLY A 968 -22.72 12.58 -6.77
C GLY A 968 -21.66 12.37 -5.67
N LEU A 969 -22.08 11.89 -4.50
CA LEU A 969 -21.23 11.64 -3.32
C LEU A 969 -20.50 12.89 -2.80
N LEU A 970 -21.12 14.06 -2.93
CA LEU A 970 -20.62 15.33 -2.35
C LEU A 970 -21.21 15.63 -0.97
N ARG A 971 -22.27 14.92 -0.59
CA ARG A 971 -22.91 15.00 0.73
C ARG A 971 -23.49 13.65 1.13
N SER A 972 -23.76 13.47 2.42
CA SER A 972 -24.41 12.25 2.89
C SER A 972 -25.84 12.17 2.34
N GLY A 973 -26.27 10.98 1.93
CA GLY A 973 -27.60 10.83 1.34
C GLY A 973 -27.93 9.41 0.88
N ILE A 974 -29.15 9.25 0.40
CA ILE A 974 -29.71 7.95 -0.01
C ILE A 974 -29.67 7.81 -1.53
N ILE A 975 -29.22 6.65 -2.02
CA ILE A 975 -29.29 6.24 -3.42
C ILE A 975 -30.33 5.12 -3.56
N LYS A 976 -31.23 5.24 -4.55
CA LYS A 976 -32.28 4.27 -4.85
C LYS A 976 -32.08 3.71 -6.26
N LEU A 977 -31.86 2.40 -6.36
CA LEU A 977 -31.60 1.68 -7.61
C LEU A 977 -32.68 0.63 -7.87
N VAL A 978 -33.01 0.37 -9.13
CA VAL A 978 -33.78 -0.81 -9.56
C VAL A 978 -32.82 -1.87 -10.06
N LEU A 979 -32.74 -3.00 -9.37
CA LEU A 979 -31.83 -4.08 -9.73
C LEU A 979 -32.42 -4.95 -10.87
N PRO A 980 -31.63 -5.28 -11.91
CA PRO A 980 -32.01 -6.26 -12.93
C PRO A 980 -32.24 -7.65 -12.35
N ARG A 981 -33.11 -8.45 -12.97
CA ARG A 981 -33.42 -9.81 -12.48
C ARG A 981 -32.32 -10.82 -12.81
N GLU A 982 -31.52 -10.47 -13.80
CA GLU A 982 -30.56 -11.33 -14.46
C GLU A 982 -29.22 -11.35 -13.71
N MET A 983 -28.97 -10.39 -12.80
CA MET A 983 -27.71 -10.30 -12.05
C MET A 983 -27.31 -11.65 -11.43
N THR A 984 -26.04 -12.00 -11.57
CA THR A 984 -25.48 -13.27 -11.08
C THR A 984 -24.81 -13.09 -9.73
N HIS A 985 -24.78 -14.16 -8.93
CA HIS A 985 -24.11 -14.20 -7.63
C HIS A 985 -22.84 -15.07 -7.62
N ASP A 986 -22.70 -16.00 -8.56
CA ASP A 986 -21.53 -16.86 -8.73
C ASP A 986 -20.57 -16.29 -9.78
N ASN A 987 -20.05 -15.10 -9.51
CA ASN A 987 -19.07 -14.43 -10.36
C ASN A 987 -17.65 -14.92 -10.02
N GLN A 988 -16.75 -14.92 -11.00
CA GLN A 988 -15.37 -15.40 -10.87
C GLN A 988 -14.35 -14.27 -10.72
N ILE A 989 -14.68 -13.05 -11.18
CA ILE A 989 -13.76 -11.89 -11.09
C ILE A 989 -13.75 -11.19 -9.72
N LEU A 990 -14.67 -11.58 -8.84
CA LEU A 990 -14.91 -11.08 -7.49
C LEU A 990 -15.39 -12.26 -6.61
N PRO A 991 -15.39 -12.13 -5.27
CA PRO A 991 -15.90 -13.19 -4.39
C PRO A 991 -17.32 -13.67 -4.77
N ALA A 992 -17.48 -14.99 -4.83
CA ALA A 992 -18.74 -15.65 -5.18
C ALA A 992 -19.80 -15.56 -4.07
N ASN A 993 -21.02 -16.01 -4.36
CA ASN A 993 -22.20 -15.95 -3.49
C ASN A 993 -22.68 -14.52 -3.12
N MET A 994 -22.34 -13.52 -3.94
CA MET A 994 -22.75 -12.13 -3.74
C MET A 994 -23.15 -11.45 -5.05
N HIS A 995 -24.13 -10.56 -4.98
CA HIS A 995 -24.46 -9.67 -6.09
C HIS A 995 -23.61 -8.41 -6.00
N TRP A 996 -22.96 -8.03 -7.10
CA TRP A 996 -21.99 -6.94 -7.08
C TRP A 996 -22.52 -5.70 -7.79
N LEU A 997 -22.36 -4.56 -7.12
CA LEU A 997 -22.49 -3.23 -7.68
C LEU A 997 -21.11 -2.59 -7.78
N ARG A 998 -20.98 -1.63 -8.69
CA ARG A 998 -19.78 -0.82 -8.85
C ARG A 998 -20.17 0.65 -8.97
N ALA A 999 -19.50 1.52 -8.23
CA ALA A 999 -19.54 2.96 -8.42
C ALA A 999 -18.16 3.41 -8.91
N SER A 1000 -18.10 4.20 -9.97
CA SER A 1000 -16.83 4.55 -10.60
C SER A 1000 -16.80 6.00 -11.06
N VAL A 1001 -15.60 6.58 -11.10
CA VAL A 1001 -15.34 7.89 -11.68
C VAL A 1001 -14.23 7.79 -12.73
N VAL A 1002 -14.38 8.55 -13.82
CA VAL A 1002 -13.46 8.50 -14.96
C VAL A 1002 -12.09 9.10 -14.63
N ARG A 1003 -12.07 10.16 -13.82
CA ARG A 1003 -10.86 10.93 -13.47
C ARG A 1003 -11.12 11.80 -12.26
N ASN A 1004 -10.09 12.37 -11.66
CA ASN A 1004 -10.15 13.25 -10.50
C ASN A 1004 -10.99 12.68 -9.35
N THR A 1005 -10.67 11.46 -8.89
CA THR A 1005 -11.29 10.81 -7.72
C THR A 1005 -11.39 11.72 -6.49
N GLY A 1006 -10.40 12.60 -6.28
CA GLY A 1006 -10.41 13.61 -5.21
C GLY A 1006 -11.52 14.67 -5.31
N ALA A 1007 -12.24 14.76 -6.44
CA ALA A 1007 -13.42 15.62 -6.59
C ALA A 1007 -14.68 15.04 -5.90
N VAL A 1008 -14.59 13.84 -5.33
CA VAL A 1008 -15.65 13.17 -4.58
C VAL A 1008 -15.23 13.08 -3.11
N CYS A 1009 -16.19 13.17 -2.19
CA CYS A 1009 -15.89 13.08 -0.76
C CYS A 1009 -15.45 11.66 -0.38
N GLU A 1010 -14.62 11.59 0.67
CA GLU A 1010 -14.24 10.36 1.37
C GLU A 1010 -15.47 9.77 2.08
N LEU A 1011 -15.60 8.44 2.08
CA LEU A 1011 -16.69 7.72 2.74
C LEU A 1011 -16.38 7.55 4.24
N ILE A 1012 -17.44 7.51 5.05
CA ILE A 1012 -17.43 7.19 6.49
C ILE A 1012 -18.20 5.90 6.77
N ALA A 1013 -19.26 5.64 6.02
CA ALA A 1013 -20.05 4.41 6.17
C ALA A 1013 -20.93 4.17 4.95
N LEU A 1014 -21.26 2.90 4.72
CA LEU A 1014 -22.22 2.46 3.71
C LEU A 1014 -23.18 1.46 4.36
N HIS A 1015 -24.48 1.70 4.21
CA HIS A 1015 -25.54 0.89 4.82
C HIS A 1015 -26.63 0.49 3.83
#